data_AF-A0A812IL90-F1
#
_entry.id   AF-A0A812IL90-F1
#
_cell.length_a   1.000
_cell.length_b   1.000
_cell.length_c   1.000
_cell.angle_alpha   90.00
_cell.angle_beta   90.00
_cell.angle_gamma   90.00
#
_symmetry.space_group_name_H-M   'P 1'
#
loop_
_entity.id
_entity.type
_entity.pdbx_description
1 polymer ?
#
loop_
_entity_poly.entity_id
_entity_poly.type
_entity_poly.pdbx_seq_one_letter_code
_entity_poly.pdbx_strand_id
1 'polypeptide(L)'
;MLGDGEAADRIIVWQIRLPRALAAMFVGAGLGMSGAALQGLLRNPLAEPGVLGVSASAALAATVVIYYGFVQLSALMLPVAAIAGALVATGLIAAAALASASAVTLILIGVGLSSFAAALMSLLMNFAPHPFTLADMINWMLGSVANRSYADLQLSLPFLLIGMMVLWVSRRGLSVLSLGEEAARGIGLNLRRQRLLVVTGAGIATGAAVALAGAIGFVGIVAPHIVRPWVGFDPARTLFPSALLGGLLLVLADIILRLLPTTGELKLGVVAALLGAPVFIWIAFHRSGLVVEAHGVRLLHNIDAGFRQGELVAVLGPNGAGKTTLLRSLLGLQKLSRGSVQLDGQPISKFNDLSRAVRVSYLPQQRELVWPNQVDDVVALGRYAHGTSGGRLNAQDVSAVEEAIASCALEDLRSRRLDTLSGGELARVHCARVFATQSPLVVADEPIAGLDLYHQHRLMALFREAADQGRGVLLVLHDVNLALSYADRIIWVNEGVVVGEHQPHEVTAAFIADLFSVEASVVQFDNRAHILTSGHAGKSSTSRQWVNLNGFWQYAITSKTLGCPSKWDGEIRVPFCVESLLSEVQQSVNENQRLWYRRQFQIEALSQRTLLHFGAVDYECSIWINGGLVGGHVGGSTAFSLDISEFLVAGINELVVAVTDPTSASDQPRGKQHLNPNGIWYTPVTGIWQTVWMEQVPLAHHIEALKVTPAEQCDAVEVVAFLHRPSRNPRLAVEYTVRLHGQVVARTVGRANRKVVVALPDAQLWSPENPVLYDLNVRLIPVINPLPEKNDEQQPAQLIRDTPLRGCVEASLYVGAQVSGEVIDEVDSYFGMRWVSVGPHPTGGQPTMLLNDKPLFHLGTLDQGWWPDGLLTPPGDDAILFELNYLKAAGFNTVRKHIKVESARYYYHCDRLGLLVWQDMPSGFIPAQFVAPNDEDEDQRSPHSSIRFTNELQEMILQLSHHPSIVMWVLHNEGWGQFDTHRLTQIIRGLDAARLINSSSGWLDVGAGDLIDKHDYTSEPLPPEADGQRALVIGEYGGVGWPVAGHLWNPEMRNWGYQTFHSSAEAQQAYIKATTAVLQMREANGLSGAIYTQTSDVEGEVNGLLTYDRVLKKFDSDWLKRINTAGDGS
;
A
#
# COMPACT_ATOMS: atom_id res chain seq x y z
N MET A 1 48.75 6.58 -35.73
CA MET A 1 49.19 7.73 -34.89
C MET A 1 50.70 7.93 -34.91
N LEU A 2 51.52 6.88 -35.07
CA LEU A 2 52.99 6.95 -35.18
C LEU A 2 53.50 6.57 -36.60
N GLY A 3 52.73 6.81 -37.66
CA GLY A 3 53.04 6.36 -39.03
C GLY A 3 53.16 7.48 -40.07
N ASP A 4 53.77 7.17 -41.21
CA ASP A 4 54.00 8.06 -42.36
C ASP A 4 52.77 8.22 -43.28
N GLY A 5 51.58 8.42 -42.68
CA GLY A 5 50.38 8.78 -43.44
C GLY A 5 50.51 10.16 -44.09
N GLU A 6 49.80 10.37 -45.21
CA GLU A 6 49.80 11.62 -45.97
C GLU A 6 49.40 12.84 -45.11
N ALA A 7 49.84 14.03 -45.51
CA ALA A 7 49.59 15.26 -44.76
C ALA A 7 48.09 15.51 -44.49
N ALA A 8 47.22 15.12 -45.43
CA ALA A 8 45.77 15.21 -45.30
C ALA A 8 45.22 14.31 -44.17
N ASP A 9 45.69 13.06 -44.09
CA ASP A 9 45.28 12.12 -43.03
C ASP A 9 45.75 12.57 -41.65
N ARG A 10 46.96 13.15 -41.58
CA ARG A 10 47.47 13.74 -40.34
C ARG A 10 46.59 14.90 -39.87
N ILE A 11 46.17 15.78 -40.77
CA ILE A 11 45.25 16.89 -40.43
C ILE A 11 43.90 16.34 -39.97
N ILE A 12 43.32 15.37 -40.67
CA ILE A 12 42.03 14.76 -40.29
C ILE A 12 42.10 14.13 -38.91
N VAL A 13 43.15 13.34 -38.61
CA VAL A 13 43.28 12.66 -37.32
C VAL A 13 43.56 13.66 -36.18
N TRP A 14 44.54 14.54 -36.36
CA TRP A 14 45.03 15.40 -35.27
C TRP A 14 44.24 16.69 -35.08
N GLN A 15 43.71 17.30 -36.14
CA GLN A 15 43.04 18.60 -36.08
C GLN A 15 41.51 18.50 -36.13
N ILE A 16 40.96 17.39 -36.64
CA ILE A 16 39.49 17.22 -36.78
C ILE A 16 38.96 16.15 -35.82
N ARG A 17 39.53 14.93 -35.83
CA ARG A 17 38.99 13.80 -35.05
C ARG A 17 39.39 13.83 -33.58
N LEU A 18 40.66 14.12 -33.27
CA LEU A 18 41.14 14.10 -31.89
C LEU A 18 40.49 15.16 -30.98
N PRO A 19 40.36 16.44 -31.38
CA PRO A 19 39.70 17.45 -30.55
C PRO A 19 38.24 17.09 -30.25
N ARG A 20 37.52 16.55 -31.24
CA ARG A 20 36.15 16.07 -31.08
C ARG A 20 36.05 14.90 -30.10
N ALA A 21 36.92 13.90 -30.22
CA ALA A 21 36.94 12.76 -29.30
C ALA A 21 37.27 13.20 -27.86
N LEU A 22 38.21 14.12 -27.70
CA LEU A 22 38.53 14.71 -26.40
C LEU A 22 37.35 15.51 -25.84
N ALA A 23 36.64 16.27 -26.67
CA ALA A 23 35.43 16.99 -26.25
C ALA A 23 34.36 16.02 -25.74
N ALA A 24 34.07 14.93 -26.47
CA ALA A 24 33.14 13.90 -26.03
C ALA A 24 33.56 13.26 -24.69
N MET A 25 34.85 12.91 -24.55
CA MET A 25 35.40 12.30 -23.33
C MET A 25 35.24 13.21 -22.11
N PHE A 26 35.64 14.48 -22.21
CA PHE A 26 35.59 15.41 -21.07
C PHE A 26 34.17 15.84 -20.72
N VAL A 27 33.31 16.07 -21.72
CA VAL A 27 31.89 16.38 -21.52
C VAL A 27 31.19 15.21 -20.82
N GLY A 28 31.42 13.98 -21.29
CA GLY A 28 30.83 12.79 -20.68
C GLY A 28 31.33 12.56 -19.26
N ALA A 29 32.61 12.83 -19.00
CA ALA A 29 33.19 12.75 -17.66
C ALA A 29 32.59 13.79 -16.70
N GLY A 30 32.44 15.04 -17.16
CA GLY A 30 31.81 16.10 -16.37
C GLY A 30 30.36 15.80 -16.02
N LEU A 31 29.57 15.33 -17.00
CA LEU A 31 28.15 14.97 -16.79
C LEU A 31 27.97 13.73 -15.92
N GLY A 32 28.79 12.68 -16.13
CA GLY A 32 28.76 11.46 -15.32
C GLY A 32 29.14 11.71 -13.85
N MET A 33 30.17 12.52 -13.59
CA MET A 33 30.57 12.89 -12.24
C MET A 33 29.54 13.81 -11.55
N SER A 34 28.96 14.75 -12.31
CA SER A 34 27.89 15.64 -11.80
C SER A 34 26.63 14.87 -11.45
N GLY A 35 26.24 13.90 -12.28
CA GLY A 35 25.14 12.97 -12.00
C GLY A 35 25.40 12.17 -10.72
N ALA A 36 26.55 11.51 -10.60
CA ALA A 36 26.90 10.75 -9.39
C ALA A 36 26.84 11.60 -8.11
N ALA A 37 27.35 12.84 -8.17
CA ALA A 37 27.36 13.75 -7.03
C ALA A 37 25.96 14.26 -6.66
N LEU A 38 25.14 14.64 -7.63
CA LEU A 38 23.76 15.09 -7.40
C LEU A 38 22.89 13.95 -6.86
N GLN A 39 23.08 12.72 -7.34
CA GLN A 39 22.37 11.55 -6.79
C GLN A 39 22.78 11.25 -5.35
N GLY A 40 24.07 11.37 -5.03
CA GLY A 40 24.56 11.23 -3.66
C GLY A 40 24.02 12.32 -2.72
N LEU A 41 23.92 13.57 -3.20
CA LEU A 41 23.44 14.69 -2.41
C LEU A 41 21.92 14.63 -2.16
N LEU A 42 21.16 14.42 -3.23
CA LEU A 42 19.70 14.41 -3.20
C LEU A 42 19.14 13.06 -2.75
N ARG A 43 20.01 12.06 -2.51
CA ARG A 43 19.64 10.70 -2.11
C ARG A 43 18.61 10.07 -3.07
N ASN A 44 18.72 10.45 -4.34
CA ASN A 44 17.79 10.07 -5.39
C ASN A 44 18.60 9.54 -6.58
N PRO A 45 18.48 8.24 -6.93
CA PRO A 45 19.23 7.65 -8.04
C PRO A 45 18.83 8.20 -9.42
N LEU A 46 17.72 8.94 -9.52
CA LEU A 46 17.24 9.56 -10.76
C LEU A 46 17.73 11.00 -10.96
N ALA A 47 18.42 11.58 -9.96
CA ALA A 47 18.92 12.93 -10.06
C ALA A 47 20.03 13.04 -11.11
N GLU A 48 19.85 13.86 -12.13
CA GLU A 48 20.96 14.24 -13.01
C GLU A 48 20.77 15.65 -13.55
N PRO A 49 21.82 16.28 -14.09
CA PRO A 49 21.71 17.65 -14.60
C PRO A 49 20.67 17.84 -15.71
N GLY A 50 20.44 16.83 -16.56
CA GLY A 50 19.43 16.90 -17.63
C GLY A 50 17.99 16.91 -17.10
N VAL A 51 17.62 15.92 -16.29
CA VAL A 51 16.29 15.80 -15.66
C VAL A 51 16.00 16.97 -14.71
N LEU A 52 17.03 17.47 -14.03
CA LEU A 52 16.92 18.59 -13.10
C LEU A 52 16.88 19.96 -13.79
N GLY A 53 16.88 20.02 -15.13
CA GLY A 53 16.82 21.29 -15.88
C GLY A 53 18.08 22.16 -15.78
N VAL A 54 19.17 21.61 -15.23
CA VAL A 54 20.47 22.29 -15.14
C VAL A 54 21.09 22.43 -16.53
N SER A 55 21.08 21.35 -17.32
CA SER A 55 21.61 21.37 -18.69
C SER A 55 20.78 22.27 -19.60
N ALA A 56 19.45 22.28 -19.45
CA ALA A 56 18.55 23.14 -20.21
C ALA A 56 18.75 24.63 -19.88
N SER A 57 18.92 24.98 -18.60
CA SER A 57 19.18 26.35 -18.16
C SER A 57 20.55 26.86 -18.64
N ALA A 58 21.56 26.00 -18.65
CA ALA A 58 22.87 26.30 -19.23
C ALA A 58 22.79 26.54 -20.75
N ALA A 59 22.03 25.70 -21.46
CA ALA A 59 21.85 25.81 -22.90
C ALA A 59 21.07 27.07 -23.28
N LEU A 60 20.06 27.46 -22.50
CA LEU A 60 19.36 28.73 -22.65
C LEU A 60 20.31 29.92 -22.52
N ALA A 61 21.13 29.96 -21.48
CA ALA A 61 22.08 31.06 -21.27
C ALA A 61 23.13 31.15 -22.40
N ALA A 62 23.61 30.01 -22.89
CA ALA A 62 24.46 29.94 -24.07
C ALA A 62 23.74 30.46 -25.33
N THR A 63 22.48 30.08 -25.52
CA THR A 63 21.63 30.50 -26.63
C THR A 63 21.39 32.00 -26.63
N VAL A 64 21.20 32.64 -25.47
CA VAL A 64 21.09 34.10 -25.34
C VAL A 64 22.38 34.80 -25.80
N VAL A 65 23.54 34.29 -25.40
CA VAL A 65 24.85 34.84 -25.82
C VAL A 65 25.07 34.72 -27.33
N ILE A 66 24.64 33.60 -27.93
CA ILE A 66 24.70 33.36 -29.38
C ILE A 66 23.74 34.30 -30.12
N TYR A 67 22.50 34.42 -29.64
CA TYR A 67 21.45 35.24 -30.25
C TYR A 67 21.85 36.72 -30.35
N TYR A 68 22.35 37.31 -29.25
CA TYR A 68 22.78 38.71 -29.21
C TYR A 68 24.21 38.93 -29.75
N GLY A 69 24.91 37.87 -30.16
CA GLY A 69 26.27 37.97 -30.71
C GLY A 69 27.35 38.36 -29.69
N PHE A 70 27.10 38.19 -28.39
CA PHE A 70 28.05 38.56 -27.32
C PHE A 70 29.37 37.76 -27.37
N VAL A 71 29.42 36.64 -28.10
CA VAL A 71 30.65 35.90 -28.38
C VAL A 71 31.71 36.78 -29.06
N GLN A 72 31.30 37.80 -29.83
CA GLN A 72 32.22 38.74 -30.50
C GLN A 72 32.94 39.67 -29.52
N LEU A 73 32.40 39.87 -28.31
CA LEU A 73 33.02 40.70 -27.26
C LEU A 73 34.16 39.96 -26.55
N SER A 74 33.98 38.66 -26.31
CA SER A 74 35.01 37.77 -25.77
C SER A 74 34.60 36.31 -25.96
N ALA A 75 35.58 35.47 -26.33
CA ALA A 75 35.39 34.03 -26.48
C ALA A 75 34.99 33.33 -25.16
N LEU A 76 35.22 33.98 -24.00
CA LEU A 76 34.81 33.46 -22.69
C LEU A 76 33.34 33.72 -22.35
N MET A 77 32.63 34.58 -23.09
CA MET A 77 31.23 34.91 -22.79
C MET A 77 30.33 33.69 -22.82
N LEU A 78 30.60 32.75 -23.73
CA LEU A 78 29.80 31.55 -23.89
C LEU A 78 29.97 30.56 -22.71
N PRO A 79 31.19 30.14 -22.32
CA PRO A 79 31.39 29.33 -21.10
C PRO A 79 30.86 29.99 -19.83
N VAL A 80 31.09 31.29 -19.64
CA VAL A 80 30.66 32.01 -18.42
C VAL A 80 29.14 32.06 -18.33
N ALA A 81 28.43 32.35 -19.41
CA ALA A 81 26.98 32.38 -19.42
C ALA A 81 26.37 30.99 -19.18
N ALA A 82 26.89 29.94 -19.83
CA ALA A 82 26.43 28.58 -19.63
C ALA A 82 26.61 28.11 -18.18
N ILE A 83 27.75 28.43 -17.55
CA ILE A 83 28.01 28.15 -16.14
C ILE A 83 27.08 28.95 -15.22
N ALA A 84 26.84 30.23 -15.52
CA ALA A 84 25.89 31.04 -14.75
C ALA A 84 24.48 30.45 -14.79
N GLY A 85 24.00 30.06 -15.98
CA GLY A 85 22.70 29.40 -16.14
C GLY A 85 22.60 28.08 -15.37
N ALA A 86 23.66 27.26 -15.40
CA ALA A 86 23.73 26.02 -14.63
C ALA A 86 23.71 26.26 -13.11
N LEU A 87 24.46 27.25 -12.61
CA LEU A 87 24.55 27.58 -11.18
C LEU A 87 23.24 28.14 -10.62
N VAL A 88 22.50 28.93 -11.40
CA VAL A 88 21.17 29.39 -11.02
C VAL A 88 20.23 28.20 -10.85
N ALA A 89 20.21 27.28 -11.81
CA ALA A 89 19.37 26.08 -11.75
C ALA A 89 19.75 25.17 -10.56
N THR A 90 21.03 24.84 -10.37
CA THR A 90 21.45 24.01 -9.23
C THR A 90 21.22 24.69 -7.89
N GLY A 91 21.36 26.02 -7.81
CA GLY A 91 21.06 26.81 -6.62
C GLY A 91 19.58 26.79 -6.25
N LEU A 92 18.68 26.93 -7.23
CA LEU A 92 17.23 26.83 -7.02
C LEU A 92 16.82 25.44 -6.55
N ILE A 93 17.40 24.38 -7.13
CA ILE A 93 17.12 23.00 -6.73
C ILE A 93 17.63 22.72 -5.32
N ALA A 94 18.80 23.25 -4.95
CA ALA A 94 19.32 23.15 -3.60
C ALA A 94 18.49 23.92 -2.57
N ALA A 95 17.95 25.09 -2.95
CA ALA A 95 17.02 25.86 -2.11
C ALA A 95 15.67 25.15 -1.94
N ALA A 96 15.15 24.53 -3.01
CA ALA A 96 13.96 23.71 -2.94
C ALA A 96 14.16 22.46 -2.07
N ALA A 97 15.33 21.81 -2.18
CA ALA A 97 15.69 20.66 -1.34
C ALA A 97 15.86 21.01 0.15
N LEU A 98 16.05 22.30 0.47
CA LEU A 98 16.05 22.80 1.84
C LEU A 98 14.64 23.01 2.39
N ALA A 99 13.66 23.28 1.52
CA ALA A 99 12.27 23.56 1.89
C ALA A 99 11.38 22.31 1.85
N SER A 100 11.72 21.31 1.01
CA SER A 100 10.98 20.06 0.84
C SER A 100 11.95 18.87 0.70
N ALA A 101 11.67 17.78 1.41
CA ALA A 101 12.43 16.54 1.32
C ALA A 101 11.97 15.60 0.19
N SER A 102 10.92 15.98 -0.56
CA SER A 102 10.34 15.11 -1.58
C SER A 102 11.17 15.11 -2.87
N ALA A 103 11.69 13.94 -3.21
CA ALA A 103 12.36 13.66 -4.48
C ALA A 103 11.48 14.02 -5.70
N VAL A 104 10.17 13.82 -5.58
CA VAL A 104 9.19 14.15 -6.64
C VAL A 104 9.12 15.66 -6.85
N THR A 105 9.12 16.46 -5.78
CA THR A 105 9.12 17.92 -5.87
C THR A 105 10.36 18.45 -6.60
N LEU A 106 11.54 17.89 -6.33
CA LEU A 106 12.78 18.29 -6.99
C LEU A 106 12.77 17.94 -8.49
N ILE A 107 12.20 16.79 -8.85
CA ILE A 107 12.02 16.39 -10.24
C ILE A 107 11.02 17.32 -10.93
N LEU A 108 9.88 17.64 -10.31
CA LEU A 108 8.89 18.55 -10.87
C LEU A 108 9.44 19.96 -11.11
N ILE A 109 10.25 20.48 -10.18
CA ILE A 109 10.96 21.75 -10.36
C ILE A 109 11.94 21.66 -11.54
N GLY A 110 12.67 20.55 -11.65
CA GLY A 110 13.58 20.29 -12.77
C GLY A 110 12.87 20.22 -14.12
N VAL A 111 11.73 19.53 -14.20
CA VAL A 111 10.87 19.48 -15.39
C VAL A 111 10.34 20.86 -15.72
N GLY A 112 9.89 21.63 -14.73
CA GLY A 112 9.46 23.02 -14.90
C GLY A 112 10.57 23.93 -15.46
N LEU A 113 11.78 23.85 -14.90
CA LEU A 113 12.96 24.59 -15.39
C LEU A 113 13.31 24.19 -16.83
N SER A 114 13.25 22.90 -17.14
CA SER A 114 13.54 22.37 -18.48
C SER A 114 12.53 22.87 -19.51
N SER A 115 11.23 22.78 -19.21
CA SER A 115 10.16 23.25 -20.08
C SER A 115 10.21 24.77 -20.27
N PHE A 116 10.49 25.53 -19.21
CA PHE A 116 10.65 26.99 -19.29
C PHE A 116 11.85 27.38 -20.16
N ALA A 117 13.00 26.74 -19.95
CA ALA A 117 14.19 26.98 -20.75
C ALA A 117 13.98 26.60 -22.23
N ALA A 118 13.31 25.48 -22.50
CA ALA A 118 12.95 25.06 -23.85
C ALA A 118 12.04 26.07 -24.54
N ALA A 119 10.97 26.53 -23.87
CA ALA A 119 10.05 27.54 -24.42
C ALA A 119 10.77 28.84 -24.77
N LEU A 120 11.69 29.32 -23.92
CA LEU A 120 12.43 30.54 -24.17
C LEU A 120 13.48 30.37 -25.28
N MET A 121 14.14 29.21 -25.38
CA MET A 121 15.02 28.88 -26.52
C MET A 121 14.23 28.83 -27.82
N SER A 122 13.06 28.20 -27.86
CA SER A 122 12.18 28.18 -29.03
C SER A 122 11.74 29.59 -29.44
N LEU A 123 11.46 30.47 -28.47
CA LEU A 123 11.15 31.87 -28.75
C LEU A 123 12.33 32.62 -29.39
N LEU A 124 13.54 32.45 -28.87
CA LEU A 124 14.75 33.05 -29.46
C LEU A 124 15.00 32.51 -30.87
N MET A 125 14.79 31.21 -31.10
CA MET A 125 14.94 30.59 -32.42
C MET A 125 13.93 31.17 -33.43
N ASN A 126 12.70 31.42 -33.00
CA ASN A 126 11.68 32.05 -33.85
C ASN A 126 12.09 33.46 -34.29
N PHE A 127 12.85 34.17 -33.48
CA PHE A 127 13.39 35.50 -33.79
C PHE A 127 14.83 35.48 -34.31
N ALA A 128 15.36 34.31 -34.71
CA ALA A 128 16.76 34.19 -35.08
C ALA A 128 17.11 35.11 -36.25
N PRO A 129 18.16 35.96 -36.14
CA PRO A 129 18.44 37.00 -37.12
C PRO A 129 18.81 36.43 -38.49
N HIS A 130 19.54 35.30 -38.55
CA HIS A 130 19.94 34.62 -39.79
C HIS A 130 20.05 33.08 -39.61
N PRO A 131 19.99 32.29 -40.72
CA PRO A 131 19.97 30.82 -40.66
C PRO A 131 21.18 30.16 -39.97
N PHE A 132 22.35 30.80 -40.01
CA PHE A 132 23.55 30.28 -39.32
C PHE A 132 23.42 30.35 -37.80
N THR A 133 22.91 31.46 -37.26
CA THR A 133 22.62 31.61 -35.84
C THR A 133 21.57 30.60 -35.39
N LEU A 134 20.53 30.38 -36.20
CA LEU A 134 19.53 29.36 -35.94
C LEU A 134 20.14 27.94 -35.88
N ALA A 135 21.03 27.60 -36.82
CA ALA A 135 21.71 26.31 -36.84
C ALA A 135 22.61 26.11 -35.60
N ASP A 136 23.31 27.14 -35.14
CA ASP A 136 24.08 27.10 -33.89
C ASP A 136 23.15 26.93 -32.69
N MET A 137 22.06 27.69 -32.58
CA MET A 137 21.11 27.54 -31.47
C MET A 137 20.52 26.11 -31.42
N ILE A 138 20.20 25.51 -32.57
CA ILE A 138 19.74 24.12 -32.66
C ILE A 138 20.84 23.15 -32.21
N ASN A 139 22.10 23.38 -32.58
CA ASN A 139 23.23 22.54 -32.15
C ASN A 139 23.44 22.56 -30.63
N TRP A 140 23.28 23.73 -29.99
CA TRP A 140 23.42 23.84 -28.53
C TRP A 140 22.20 23.28 -27.78
N MET A 141 21.00 23.35 -28.36
CA MET A 141 19.79 22.74 -27.80
C MET A 141 19.81 21.21 -27.88
N LEU A 142 20.22 20.65 -29.03
CA LEU A 142 20.18 19.19 -29.27
C LEU A 142 21.47 18.45 -28.89
N GLY A 143 22.52 19.19 -28.53
CA GLY A 143 23.82 18.65 -28.12
C GLY A 143 24.63 18.05 -29.27
N SER A 144 25.84 18.58 -29.50
CA SER A 144 26.79 18.05 -30.48
C SER A 144 28.25 18.42 -30.17
N VAL A 145 29.13 17.44 -30.34
CA VAL A 145 30.59 17.60 -30.35
C VAL A 145 31.17 17.76 -31.77
N ALA A 146 30.31 17.90 -32.77
CA ALA A 146 30.75 18.14 -34.14
C ALA A 146 31.49 19.48 -34.24
N ASN A 147 32.50 19.53 -35.13
CA ASN A 147 33.30 20.72 -35.45
C ASN A 147 33.98 21.41 -34.24
N ARG A 148 34.31 20.66 -33.18
CA ARG A 148 35.08 21.21 -32.03
C ARG A 148 36.57 21.23 -32.31
N SER A 149 37.20 22.35 -31.99
CA SER A 149 38.64 22.59 -32.15
C SER A 149 39.38 22.54 -30.82
N TYR A 150 40.72 22.58 -30.86
CA TYR A 150 41.51 22.74 -29.63
C TYR A 150 41.25 24.08 -28.92
N ALA A 151 40.85 25.13 -29.66
CA ALA A 151 40.52 26.41 -29.05
C ALA A 151 39.26 26.32 -28.19
N ASP A 152 38.23 25.62 -28.66
CA ASP A 152 36.98 25.40 -27.90
C ASP A 152 37.24 24.59 -26.62
N LEU A 153 38.11 23.59 -26.72
CA LEU A 153 38.59 22.81 -25.56
C LEU A 153 39.34 23.70 -24.57
N GLN A 154 40.28 24.52 -25.03
CA GLN A 154 41.05 25.42 -24.15
C GLN A 154 40.17 26.40 -23.38
N LEU A 155 39.06 26.85 -23.99
CA LEU A 155 38.13 27.79 -23.36
C LEU A 155 37.24 27.15 -22.27
N SER A 156 36.85 25.88 -22.43
CA SER A 156 35.88 25.22 -21.54
C SER A 156 36.51 24.23 -20.54
N LEU A 157 37.62 23.59 -20.91
CA LEU A 157 38.26 22.54 -20.12
C LEU A 157 38.74 22.99 -18.72
N PRO A 158 39.32 24.20 -18.53
CA PRO A 158 39.71 24.66 -17.20
C PRO A 158 38.53 24.70 -16.22
N PHE A 159 37.37 25.21 -16.65
CA PHE A 159 36.17 25.25 -15.83
C PHE A 159 35.64 23.86 -15.54
N LEU A 160 35.62 22.97 -16.54
CA LEU A 160 35.18 21.59 -16.38
C LEU A 160 36.03 20.84 -15.34
N LEU A 161 37.36 20.98 -15.42
CA LEU A 161 38.29 20.38 -14.45
C LEU A 161 38.12 20.97 -13.03
N ILE A 162 37.90 22.28 -12.91
CA ILE A 162 37.60 22.92 -11.62
C ILE A 162 36.31 22.34 -11.02
N GLY A 163 35.24 22.24 -11.80
CA GLY A 163 33.98 21.65 -11.34
C GLY A 163 34.15 20.21 -10.86
N MET A 164 34.84 19.37 -11.65
CA MET A 164 35.15 17.99 -11.28
C MET A 164 36.03 17.89 -10.02
N MET A 165 37.00 18.79 -9.86
CA MET A 165 37.86 18.84 -8.67
C MET A 165 37.06 19.19 -7.41
N VAL A 166 36.14 20.16 -7.50
CA VAL A 166 35.23 20.52 -6.40
C VAL A 166 34.34 19.33 -6.01
N LEU A 167 33.79 18.62 -7.00
CA LEU A 167 33.01 17.39 -6.75
C LEU A 167 33.85 16.30 -6.08
N TRP A 168 35.09 16.09 -6.52
CA TRP A 168 36.01 15.14 -5.90
C TRP A 168 36.32 15.48 -4.43
N VAL A 169 36.54 16.76 -4.12
CA VAL A 169 36.76 17.21 -2.74
C VAL A 169 35.53 16.95 -1.86
N SER A 170 34.32 17.07 -2.42
CA SER A 170 33.07 16.82 -1.70
C SER A 170 32.81 15.34 -1.39
N ARG A 171 33.50 14.39 -2.02
CA ARG A 171 33.17 12.95 -1.97
C ARG A 171 32.97 12.38 -0.56
N ARG A 172 33.77 12.83 0.42
CA ARG A 172 33.71 12.32 1.80
C ARG A 172 32.36 12.57 2.46
N GLY A 173 31.80 13.76 2.27
CA GLY A 173 30.50 14.09 2.84
C GLY A 173 29.35 13.34 2.15
N LEU A 174 29.50 12.94 0.88
CA LEU A 174 28.50 12.14 0.18
C LEU A 174 28.38 10.71 0.77
N SER A 175 29.49 10.11 1.21
CA SER A 175 29.45 8.80 1.88
C SER A 175 28.72 8.88 3.22
N VAL A 176 28.99 9.92 4.01
CA VAL A 176 28.34 10.14 5.31
C VAL A 176 26.85 10.43 5.18
N LEU A 177 26.42 11.12 4.11
CA LEU A 177 25.01 11.38 3.82
C LEU A 177 24.18 10.12 3.56
N SER A 178 24.81 8.96 3.32
CA SER A 178 24.10 7.67 3.21
C SER A 178 23.40 7.26 4.50
N LEU A 179 23.83 7.79 5.66
CA LEU A 179 23.29 7.49 6.98
C LEU A 179 22.04 8.31 7.35
N GLY A 180 21.59 9.19 6.45
CA GLY A 180 20.57 10.21 6.76
C GLY A 180 21.18 11.51 7.30
N GLU A 181 20.46 12.62 7.15
CA GLU A 181 20.96 13.96 7.50
C GLU A 181 21.24 14.14 9.00
N GLU A 182 20.39 13.55 9.84
CA GLU A 182 20.50 13.66 11.28
C GLU A 182 21.72 12.91 11.82
N ALA A 183 21.90 11.65 11.40
CA ALA A 183 23.09 10.88 11.74
C ALA A 183 24.37 11.52 11.17
N ALA A 184 24.32 12.04 9.95
CA ALA A 184 25.44 12.75 9.32
C ALA A 184 25.90 13.98 10.11
N ARG A 185 24.95 14.80 10.61
CA ARG A 185 25.27 15.94 11.50
C ARG A 185 25.78 15.47 12.87
N GLY A 186 25.23 14.36 13.38
CA GLY A 186 25.67 13.72 14.62
C GLY A 186 27.14 13.32 14.58
N ILE A 187 27.62 12.77 13.45
CA ILE A 187 29.02 12.36 13.28
C ILE A 187 29.94 13.47 12.74
N GLY A 188 29.44 14.70 12.58
CA GLY A 188 30.28 15.87 12.38
C GLY A 188 30.26 16.51 10.99
N LEU A 189 29.36 16.11 10.09
CA LEU A 189 29.29 16.65 8.74
C LEU A 189 28.60 18.03 8.70
N ASN A 190 29.30 19.05 8.19
CA ASN A 190 28.69 20.35 7.91
C ASN A 190 27.86 20.30 6.61
N LEU A 191 26.55 20.10 6.75
CA LEU A 191 25.65 19.95 5.59
C LEU A 191 25.62 21.16 4.66
N ARG A 192 25.74 22.38 5.19
CA ARG A 192 25.67 23.61 4.38
C ARG A 192 26.87 23.70 3.44
N ARG A 193 28.08 23.45 3.96
CA ARG A 193 29.30 23.42 3.17
C ARG A 193 29.28 22.28 2.15
N GLN A 194 28.80 21.11 2.56
CA GLN A 194 28.71 19.94 1.68
C GLN A 194 27.75 20.19 0.50
N ARG A 195 26.56 20.74 0.75
CA ARG A 195 25.61 21.15 -0.28
C ARG A 195 26.21 22.18 -1.24
N LEU A 196 26.83 23.23 -0.70
CA LEU A 196 27.44 24.28 -1.52
C LEU A 196 28.51 23.73 -2.46
N LEU A 197 29.40 22.86 -1.96
CA LEU A 197 30.44 22.24 -2.78
C LEU A 197 29.85 21.41 -3.92
N VAL A 198 28.86 20.56 -3.64
CA VAL A 198 28.26 19.70 -4.67
C VAL A 198 27.48 20.53 -5.70
N VAL A 199 26.69 21.51 -5.26
CA VAL A 199 25.90 22.40 -6.12
C VAL A 199 26.77 23.24 -7.04
N THR A 200 27.82 23.85 -6.48
CA THR A 200 28.78 24.66 -7.26
C THR A 200 29.61 23.78 -8.19
N GLY A 201 30.10 22.63 -7.72
CA GLY A 201 30.88 21.70 -8.54
C GLY A 201 30.08 21.14 -9.72
N ALA A 202 28.84 20.68 -9.47
CA ALA A 202 27.95 20.14 -10.50
C ALA A 202 27.49 21.22 -11.48
N GLY A 203 27.20 22.44 -11.01
CA GLY A 203 26.85 23.58 -11.86
C GLY A 203 27.99 24.00 -12.78
N ILE A 204 29.21 24.13 -12.25
CA ILE A 204 30.40 24.49 -13.05
C ILE A 204 30.71 23.39 -14.08
N ALA A 205 30.75 22.12 -13.67
CA ALA A 205 31.07 21.00 -14.56
C ALA A 205 30.01 20.83 -15.66
N THR A 206 28.72 20.92 -15.32
CA THR A 206 27.62 20.84 -16.29
C THR A 206 27.62 22.04 -17.23
N GLY A 207 27.76 23.27 -16.71
CA GLY A 207 27.77 24.47 -17.53
C GLY A 207 28.94 24.51 -18.52
N ALA A 208 30.14 24.10 -18.08
CA ALA A 208 31.30 23.97 -18.96
C ALA A 208 31.12 22.87 -20.02
N ALA A 209 30.49 21.75 -19.64
CA ALA A 209 30.13 20.67 -20.57
C ALA A 209 29.13 21.14 -21.64
N VAL A 210 28.09 21.89 -21.23
CA VAL A 210 27.09 22.46 -22.13
C VAL A 210 27.65 23.57 -23.02
N ALA A 211 28.59 24.38 -22.53
CA ALA A 211 29.28 25.36 -23.35
C ALA A 211 30.03 24.72 -24.53
N LEU A 212 30.66 23.56 -24.28
CA LEU A 212 31.46 22.83 -25.24
C LEU A 212 30.64 21.95 -26.20
N ALA A 213 29.55 21.34 -25.73
CA ALA A 213 28.82 20.34 -26.49
C ALA A 213 27.30 20.53 -26.56
N GLY A 214 26.74 21.59 -25.97
CA GLY A 214 25.29 21.76 -25.84
C GLY A 214 24.65 20.83 -24.81
N ALA A 215 23.32 20.84 -24.72
CA ALA A 215 22.60 20.01 -23.76
C ALA A 215 22.66 18.52 -24.16
N ILE A 216 23.35 17.73 -23.34
CA ILE A 216 23.37 16.27 -23.42
C ILE A 216 22.81 15.71 -22.12
N GLY A 217 21.75 14.90 -22.21
CA GLY A 217 21.09 14.28 -21.06
C GLY A 217 21.48 12.82 -20.84
N PHE A 218 21.00 12.26 -19.74
CA PHE A 218 21.01 10.85 -19.31
C PHE A 218 22.37 10.19 -19.05
N VAL A 219 23.48 10.81 -19.43
CA VAL A 219 24.84 10.36 -19.06
C VAL A 219 25.00 10.33 -17.54
N GLY A 220 24.40 11.31 -16.86
CA GLY A 220 24.43 11.43 -15.41
C GLY A 220 23.56 10.40 -14.69
N ILE A 221 22.60 9.75 -15.37
CA ILE A 221 21.83 8.61 -14.87
C ILE A 221 22.57 7.30 -15.13
N VAL A 222 22.94 7.06 -16.39
CA VAL A 222 23.43 5.76 -16.86
C VAL A 222 24.79 5.42 -16.24
N ALA A 223 25.76 6.35 -16.28
CA ALA A 223 27.11 6.05 -15.81
C ALA A 223 27.20 5.76 -14.30
N PRO A 224 26.52 6.52 -13.40
CA PRO A 224 26.48 6.17 -11.97
C PRO A 224 25.70 4.91 -11.66
N HIS A 225 24.63 4.63 -12.41
CA HIS A 225 23.82 3.43 -12.17
C HIS A 225 24.61 2.14 -12.45
N ILE A 226 25.37 2.09 -13.56
CA ILE A 226 26.20 0.94 -13.93
C ILE A 226 27.38 0.73 -12.96
N VAL A 227 27.99 1.83 -12.49
CA VAL A 227 29.20 1.77 -11.65
C VAL A 227 28.90 1.32 -10.22
N ARG A 228 27.74 1.69 -9.67
CA ARG A 228 27.39 1.52 -8.25
C ARG A 228 27.62 0.10 -7.69
N PRO A 229 27.18 -0.99 -8.36
CA PRO A 229 27.40 -2.34 -7.86
C PRO A 229 28.89 -2.68 -7.68
N TRP A 230 29.77 -2.15 -8.51
CA TRP A 230 31.21 -2.43 -8.48
C TRP A 230 31.97 -1.63 -7.42
N VAL A 231 31.36 -0.62 -6.82
CA VAL A 231 31.96 0.25 -5.80
C VAL A 231 31.27 0.17 -4.44
N GLY A 232 30.43 -0.85 -4.23
CA GLY A 232 29.71 -1.07 -2.97
C GLY A 232 28.61 -0.03 -2.70
N PHE A 233 28.04 0.57 -3.75
CA PHE A 233 27.01 1.61 -3.69
C PHE A 233 27.40 2.90 -2.92
N ASP A 234 28.66 3.05 -2.53
CA ASP A 234 29.18 4.25 -1.85
C ASP A 234 29.17 5.46 -2.82
N PRO A 235 28.40 6.52 -2.53
CA PRO A 235 28.37 7.72 -3.36
C PRO A 235 29.76 8.36 -3.57
N ALA A 236 30.67 8.24 -2.59
CA ALA A 236 32.02 8.80 -2.70
C ALA A 236 32.88 8.06 -3.73
N ARG A 237 32.78 6.73 -3.77
CA ARG A 237 33.56 5.86 -4.67
C ARG A 237 33.00 5.85 -6.09
N THR A 238 31.72 6.22 -6.25
CA THR A 238 31.02 6.26 -7.53
C THR A 238 31.51 7.41 -8.44
N LEU A 239 31.91 8.56 -7.88
CA LEU A 239 32.21 9.78 -8.67
C LEU A 239 33.20 9.58 -9.83
N PHE A 240 34.38 9.02 -9.56
CA PHE A 240 35.45 8.93 -10.56
C PHE A 240 35.21 7.85 -11.63
N PRO A 241 34.81 6.61 -11.28
CA PRO A 241 34.47 5.63 -12.31
C PRO A 241 33.26 6.06 -13.14
N SER A 242 32.29 6.79 -12.59
CA SER A 242 31.20 7.38 -13.38
C SER A 242 31.68 8.46 -14.35
N ALA A 243 32.72 9.22 -14.00
CA ALA A 243 33.36 10.15 -14.93
C ALA A 243 34.01 9.38 -16.10
N LEU A 244 34.78 8.33 -15.81
CA LEU A 244 35.43 7.52 -16.84
C LEU A 244 34.41 6.85 -17.76
N LEU A 245 33.38 6.21 -17.19
CA LEU A 245 32.34 5.55 -17.95
C LEU A 245 31.50 6.56 -18.75
N GLY A 246 31.16 7.71 -18.17
CA GLY A 246 30.42 8.77 -18.89
C GLY A 246 31.19 9.29 -20.10
N GLY A 247 32.50 9.51 -19.97
CA GLY A 247 33.38 9.90 -21.08
C GLY A 247 33.47 8.82 -22.16
N LEU A 248 33.65 7.56 -21.76
CA LEU A 248 33.66 6.43 -22.68
C LEU A 248 32.33 6.28 -23.44
N LEU A 249 31.20 6.39 -22.74
CA LEU A 249 29.87 6.30 -23.34
C LEU A 249 29.66 7.35 -24.43
N LEU A 250 30.06 8.60 -24.20
CA LEU A 250 29.91 9.64 -25.22
C LEU A 250 30.88 9.48 -26.40
N VAL A 251 32.11 9.02 -26.18
CA VAL A 251 33.04 8.72 -27.28
C VAL A 251 32.50 7.58 -28.15
N LEU A 252 32.00 6.52 -27.54
CA LEU A 252 31.41 5.39 -28.27
C LEU A 252 30.14 5.80 -29.02
N ALA A 253 29.27 6.58 -28.39
CA ALA A 253 28.07 7.10 -29.04
C ALA A 253 28.43 8.00 -30.24
N ASP A 254 29.44 8.86 -30.12
CA ASP A 254 29.94 9.70 -31.21
C ASP A 254 30.48 8.85 -32.39
N ILE A 255 31.20 7.76 -32.09
CA ILE A 255 31.71 6.84 -33.12
C ILE A 255 30.55 6.11 -33.81
N ILE A 256 29.61 5.54 -33.05
CA ILE A 256 28.48 4.78 -33.57
C ILE A 256 27.62 5.64 -34.50
N LEU A 257 27.32 6.88 -34.11
CA LEU A 257 26.51 7.80 -34.90
C LEU A 257 27.11 8.08 -36.29
N ARG A 258 28.44 8.03 -36.41
CA ARG A 258 29.15 8.26 -37.67
C ARG A 258 29.23 7.02 -38.56
N LEU A 259 29.01 5.84 -38.00
CA LEU A 259 28.95 4.59 -38.74
C LEU A 259 27.55 4.32 -39.31
N LEU A 260 26.53 5.05 -38.86
CA LEU A 260 25.16 4.92 -39.36
C LEU A 260 25.02 5.54 -40.77
N PRO A 261 24.40 4.84 -41.73
CA PRO A 261 24.27 5.29 -43.12
C PRO A 261 23.15 6.34 -43.26
N THR A 262 23.36 7.52 -42.68
CA THR A 262 22.42 8.64 -42.70
C THR A 262 22.96 9.78 -43.56
N THR A 263 22.08 10.49 -44.28
CA THR A 263 22.46 11.62 -45.14
C THR A 263 22.81 12.88 -44.35
N GLY A 264 22.54 12.92 -43.03
CA GLY A 264 22.91 13.98 -42.10
C GLY A 264 23.31 13.42 -40.74
N GLU A 265 24.27 14.07 -40.07
CA GLU A 265 24.79 13.63 -38.78
C GLU A 265 23.76 13.81 -37.65
N LEU A 266 23.32 12.70 -37.06
CA LEU A 266 22.44 12.69 -35.89
C LEU A 266 23.11 13.40 -34.70
N LYS A 267 22.32 14.18 -33.96
CA LYS A 267 22.82 14.93 -32.79
C LYS A 267 22.97 14.03 -31.58
N LEU A 268 24.10 14.18 -30.89
CA LEU A 268 24.52 13.30 -29.80
C LEU A 268 23.53 13.35 -28.62
N GLY A 269 22.95 14.52 -28.32
CA GLY A 269 21.97 14.67 -27.24
C GLY A 269 20.64 13.97 -27.52
N VAL A 270 20.20 13.88 -28.78
CA VAL A 270 18.98 13.15 -29.17
C VAL A 270 19.14 11.66 -28.92
N VAL A 271 20.29 11.09 -29.28
CA VAL A 271 20.56 9.66 -29.06
C VAL A 271 20.75 9.33 -27.59
N ALA A 272 21.44 10.21 -26.84
CA ALA A 272 21.54 10.07 -25.39
C ALA A 272 20.15 10.09 -24.71
N ALA A 273 19.21 10.90 -25.21
CA ALA A 273 17.83 10.90 -24.74
C ALA A 273 17.05 9.64 -25.12
N LEU A 274 17.18 9.13 -26.35
CA LEU A 274 16.50 7.92 -26.80
C LEU A 274 16.94 6.66 -26.05
N LEU A 275 18.22 6.57 -25.66
CA LEU A 275 18.73 5.47 -24.84
C LEU A 275 18.46 5.68 -23.35
N GLY A 276 18.56 6.92 -22.89
CA GLY A 276 18.49 7.28 -21.49
C GLY A 276 17.08 7.34 -20.92
N ALA A 277 16.09 7.80 -21.69
CA ALA A 277 14.71 7.91 -21.23
C ALA A 277 14.07 6.54 -20.90
N PRO A 278 14.24 5.48 -21.72
CA PRO A 278 13.78 4.13 -21.34
C PRO A 278 14.46 3.61 -20.06
N VAL A 279 15.77 3.85 -19.90
CA VAL A 279 16.50 3.45 -18.68
C VAL A 279 16.00 4.23 -17.46
N PHE A 280 15.74 5.53 -17.61
CA PHE A 280 15.13 6.35 -16.58
C PHE A 280 13.76 5.81 -16.16
N ILE A 281 12.90 5.49 -17.13
CA ILE A 281 11.57 4.91 -16.91
C ILE A 281 11.71 3.56 -16.18
N TRP A 282 12.61 2.69 -16.64
CA TRP A 282 12.87 1.39 -16.02
C TRP A 282 13.36 1.51 -14.57
N ILE A 283 14.28 2.43 -14.26
CA ILE A 283 14.75 2.68 -12.88
C ILE A 283 13.62 3.26 -12.01
N ALA A 284 12.78 4.15 -12.55
CA ALA A 284 11.66 4.75 -11.83
C ALA A 284 10.59 3.72 -11.43
N PHE A 285 10.38 2.68 -12.23
CA PHE A 285 9.42 1.61 -11.93
C PHE A 285 9.85 0.65 -10.80
N HIS A 286 11.13 0.67 -10.38
CA HIS A 286 11.67 -0.35 -9.47
C HIS A 286 11.90 0.11 -8.02
N ARG A 287 11.48 1.33 -7.61
CA ARG A 287 11.60 1.80 -6.22
C ARG A 287 10.47 2.78 -5.81
N SER A 288 9.54 2.30 -5.00
CA SER A 288 8.48 3.11 -4.38
C SER A 288 8.49 2.91 -2.87
N GLY A 289 8.80 3.97 -2.13
CA GLY A 289 8.67 4.04 -0.67
C GLY A 289 8.28 5.47 -0.28
N LEU A 290 7.18 5.60 0.44
CA LEU A 290 6.48 6.86 0.72
C LEU A 290 6.85 7.37 2.12
N VAL A 291 7.21 8.65 2.27
CA VAL A 291 7.29 9.36 3.57
C VAL A 291 6.99 10.86 3.39
N VAL A 292 6.19 11.43 4.28
CA VAL A 292 5.90 12.88 4.42
C VAL A 292 5.97 13.25 5.90
N GLU A 293 6.56 14.41 6.24
CA GLU A 293 6.50 15.01 7.59
C GLU A 293 6.35 16.55 7.52
N ALA A 294 5.65 17.12 8.52
CA ALA A 294 5.41 18.56 8.72
C ALA A 294 5.49 18.91 10.23
N HIS A 295 6.36 19.85 10.64
CA HIS A 295 6.12 21.25 11.05
C HIS A 295 5.55 21.55 12.46
N GLY A 296 6.43 22.09 13.33
CA GLY A 296 6.21 23.46 13.84
C GLY A 296 5.60 23.68 15.22
N VAL A 297 5.58 22.71 16.13
CA VAL A 297 5.05 22.86 17.50
C VAL A 297 6.15 23.31 18.49
N ARG A 298 5.79 24.02 19.57
CA ARG A 298 6.69 24.27 20.70
C ARG A 298 6.73 23.03 21.58
N LEU A 299 7.89 22.35 21.60
CA LEU A 299 7.98 20.96 22.05
C LEU A 299 8.55 20.76 23.48
N LEU A 300 9.24 21.74 24.07
CA LEU A 300 9.89 21.62 25.40
C LEU A 300 9.92 22.96 26.15
N HIS A 301 9.74 22.95 27.47
CA HIS A 301 9.87 24.14 28.33
C HIS A 301 10.33 23.81 29.76
N ASN A 302 11.19 24.66 30.36
CA ASN A 302 11.73 24.54 31.73
C ASN A 302 12.36 23.17 32.10
N ILE A 303 13.42 22.78 31.40
CA ILE A 303 14.16 21.53 31.69
C ILE A 303 15.54 21.86 32.24
N ASP A 304 15.81 21.44 33.48
CA ASP A 304 17.12 21.48 34.14
C ASP A 304 17.58 20.04 34.45
N ALA A 305 18.54 19.52 33.68
CA ALA A 305 19.08 18.16 33.87
C ALA A 305 20.58 18.11 33.54
N GLY A 306 21.35 17.36 34.34
CA GLY A 306 22.79 17.16 34.15
C GLY A 306 23.15 15.67 34.08
N PHE A 307 24.13 15.31 33.24
CA PHE A 307 24.55 13.93 32.99
C PHE A 307 26.03 13.75 33.37
N ARG A 308 26.35 12.67 34.09
CA ARG A 308 27.72 12.39 34.55
C ARG A 308 28.38 11.30 33.69
N GLN A 309 29.70 11.30 33.62
CA GLN A 309 30.45 10.16 33.08
C GLN A 309 30.35 8.96 34.03
N GLY A 310 30.32 7.76 33.47
CA GLY A 310 30.17 6.51 34.23
C GLY A 310 28.73 6.18 34.63
N GLU A 311 27.76 6.93 34.12
CA GLU A 311 26.34 6.84 34.49
C GLU A 311 25.49 6.46 33.26
N LEU A 312 24.57 5.49 33.43
CA LEU A 312 23.52 5.17 32.46
C LEU A 312 22.21 5.83 32.90
N VAL A 313 21.77 6.82 32.13
CA VAL A 313 20.51 7.53 32.36
C VAL A 313 19.48 7.11 31.30
N ALA A 314 18.31 6.65 31.74
CA ALA A 314 17.18 6.35 30.87
C ALA A 314 16.16 7.49 30.88
N VAL A 315 15.61 7.84 29.72
CA VAL A 315 14.53 8.81 29.54
C VAL A 315 13.27 8.07 29.13
N LEU A 316 12.24 8.16 29.96
CA LEU A 316 10.97 7.44 29.81
C LEU A 316 9.78 8.40 29.82
N GLY A 317 8.67 7.97 29.26
CA GLY A 317 7.43 8.75 29.22
C GLY A 317 6.50 8.33 28.08
N PRO A 318 5.23 8.79 28.07
CA PRO A 318 4.25 8.45 27.05
C PRO A 318 4.68 8.80 25.61
N ASN A 319 4.02 8.21 24.62
CA ASN A 319 4.21 8.61 23.21
C ASN A 319 3.82 10.08 23.04
N GLY A 320 4.61 10.84 22.28
CA GLY A 320 4.39 12.29 22.11
C GLY A 320 4.90 13.18 23.25
N ALA A 321 5.45 12.63 24.34
CA ALA A 321 5.91 13.41 25.50
C ALA A 321 7.10 14.37 25.26
N GLY A 322 7.79 14.29 24.11
CA GLY A 322 8.92 15.17 23.77
C GLY A 322 10.32 14.56 23.93
N LYS A 323 10.45 13.26 24.22
CA LYS A 323 11.73 12.54 24.45
C LYS A 323 12.78 12.71 23.34
N THR A 324 12.42 12.45 22.09
CA THR A 324 13.31 12.65 20.93
C THR A 324 13.69 14.12 20.73
N THR A 325 12.76 15.04 20.98
CA THR A 325 13.05 16.48 20.91
C THR A 325 14.05 16.90 21.99
N LEU A 326 13.96 16.31 23.19
CA LEU A 326 14.90 16.56 24.28
C LEU A 326 16.32 16.12 23.87
N LEU A 327 16.47 14.91 23.32
CA LEU A 327 17.77 14.44 22.82
C LEU A 327 18.34 15.35 21.72
N ARG A 328 17.54 15.71 20.71
CA ARG A 328 17.97 16.61 19.62
C ARG A 328 18.42 17.98 20.13
N SER A 329 17.77 18.49 21.16
CA SER A 329 18.11 19.76 21.80
C SER A 329 19.40 19.67 22.62
N LEU A 330 19.60 18.58 23.37
CA LEU A 330 20.83 18.29 24.13
C LEU A 330 22.04 18.10 23.22
N LEU A 331 21.86 17.52 22.04
CA LEU A 331 22.92 17.30 21.05
C LEU A 331 23.25 18.54 20.21
N GLY A 332 22.47 19.63 20.36
CA GLY A 332 22.61 20.84 19.55
C GLY A 332 22.25 20.63 18.07
N LEU A 333 21.45 19.58 17.77
CA LEU A 333 20.91 19.30 16.44
C LEU A 333 19.68 20.16 16.14
N GLN A 334 19.03 20.68 17.18
CA GLN A 334 17.90 21.60 17.11
C GLN A 334 18.25 22.96 17.76
N LYS A 335 17.82 24.06 17.14
CA LYS A 335 18.09 25.41 17.63
C LYS A 335 17.19 25.73 18.82
N LEU A 336 17.79 26.09 19.95
CA LEU A 336 17.07 26.50 21.15
C LEU A 336 16.45 27.89 20.96
N SER A 337 15.20 28.06 21.40
CA SER A 337 14.54 29.39 21.43
C SER A 337 14.99 30.22 22.64
N ARG A 338 15.25 29.57 23.79
CA ARG A 338 15.82 30.12 25.04
C ARG A 338 16.58 29.00 25.78
N GLY A 339 17.52 29.36 26.66
CA GLY A 339 18.35 28.41 27.43
C GLY A 339 19.73 28.13 26.83
N SER A 340 20.55 27.36 27.53
CA SER A 340 21.90 26.96 27.08
C SER A 340 22.21 25.52 27.45
N VAL A 341 22.76 24.76 26.52
CA VAL A 341 23.29 23.41 26.75
C VAL A 341 24.81 23.47 26.82
N GLN A 342 25.41 22.75 27.77
CA GLN A 342 26.86 22.68 27.95
C GLN A 342 27.34 21.23 27.81
N LEU A 343 28.48 21.06 27.14
CA LEU A 343 29.23 19.80 27.04
C LEU A 343 30.63 20.07 27.61
N ASP A 344 31.09 19.25 28.55
CA ASP A 344 32.36 19.46 29.29
C ASP A 344 32.48 20.86 29.93
N GLY A 345 31.37 21.41 30.44
CA GLY A 345 31.32 22.75 31.06
C GLY A 345 31.45 23.92 30.09
N GLN A 346 31.46 23.67 28.78
CA GLN A 346 31.45 24.71 27.74
C GLN A 346 30.13 24.69 26.96
N PRO A 347 29.59 25.86 26.54
CA PRO A 347 28.41 25.89 25.69
C PRO A 347 28.58 25.04 24.43
N ILE A 348 27.58 24.22 24.09
CA ILE A 348 27.62 23.30 22.95
C ILE A 348 27.86 24.03 21.61
N SER A 349 27.49 25.31 21.53
CA SER A 349 27.71 26.19 20.39
C SER A 349 29.19 26.52 20.11
N LYS A 350 30.10 26.31 21.07
CA LYS A 350 31.55 26.49 20.87
C LYS A 350 32.22 25.32 20.17
N PHE A 351 31.58 24.16 20.13
CA PHE A 351 32.10 22.99 19.44
C PHE A 351 31.67 23.04 17.98
N ASN A 352 32.62 22.86 17.06
CA ASN A 352 32.27 22.54 15.68
C ASN A 352 31.74 21.09 15.59
N ASP A 353 31.00 20.77 14.53
CA ASP A 353 30.33 19.49 14.37
C ASP A 353 31.28 18.29 14.57
N LEU A 354 32.51 18.38 14.05
CA LEU A 354 33.53 17.33 14.16
C LEU A 354 34.03 17.15 15.61
N SER A 355 34.33 18.26 16.30
CA SER A 355 34.82 18.23 17.69
C SER A 355 33.74 17.74 18.66
N ARG A 356 32.45 17.94 18.31
CA ARG A 356 31.30 17.38 19.04
C ARG A 356 31.17 15.87 18.79
N ALA A 357 31.28 15.42 17.55
CA ALA A 357 31.11 14.01 17.17
C ALA A 357 32.15 13.05 17.78
N VAL A 358 33.36 13.54 18.07
CA VAL A 358 34.38 12.76 18.82
C VAL A 358 34.00 12.60 20.30
N ARG A 359 33.25 13.56 20.85
CA ARG A 359 32.85 13.59 22.27
C ARG A 359 31.52 12.91 22.53
N VAL A 360 30.62 12.94 21.54
CA VAL A 360 29.26 12.42 21.65
C VAL A 360 28.90 11.61 20.40
N SER A 361 28.59 10.34 20.58
CA SER A 361 28.07 9.48 19.51
C SER A 361 26.56 9.31 19.65
N TYR A 362 25.82 9.47 18.56
CA TYR A 362 24.35 9.50 18.56
C TYR A 362 23.73 8.41 17.68
N LEU A 363 22.75 7.69 18.22
CA LEU A 363 21.85 6.79 17.48
C LEU A 363 20.44 7.42 17.40
N PRO A 364 19.97 7.86 16.22
CA PRO A 364 18.61 8.38 16.05
C PRO A 364 17.56 7.25 16.01
N GLN A 365 16.30 7.64 16.27
CA GLN A 365 15.13 6.74 16.29
C GLN A 365 14.85 6.16 14.89
N GLN A 366 14.81 7.02 13.86
CA GLN A 366 14.65 6.61 12.47
C GLN A 366 15.99 6.18 11.87
N ARG A 367 16.02 4.96 11.31
CA ARG A 367 17.20 4.32 10.71
C ARG A 367 17.00 4.23 9.20
N GLU A 368 17.14 5.37 8.51
CA GLU A 368 16.90 5.45 7.06
C GLU A 368 17.87 4.58 6.26
N LEU A 369 17.31 3.76 5.37
CA LEU A 369 18.06 2.96 4.39
C LEU A 369 18.01 3.65 3.02
N VAL A 370 19.05 4.43 2.72
CA VAL A 370 19.12 5.15 1.43
C VAL A 370 19.81 4.31 0.35
N TRP A 371 20.87 3.61 0.72
CA TRP A 371 21.71 2.82 -0.17
C TRP A 371 21.99 1.44 0.42
N PRO A 372 22.11 0.39 -0.40
CA PRO A 372 22.34 -0.97 0.08
C PRO A 372 23.83 -1.22 0.35
N ASN A 373 24.44 -0.43 1.23
CA ASN A 373 25.83 -0.57 1.65
C ASN A 373 26.07 -1.90 2.39
N GLN A 374 27.33 -2.33 2.45
CA GLN A 374 27.72 -3.47 3.28
C GLN A 374 27.82 -3.08 4.76
N VAL A 375 27.61 -4.06 5.65
CA VAL A 375 27.69 -3.86 7.10
C VAL A 375 29.03 -3.26 7.53
N ASP A 376 30.15 -3.81 7.02
CA ASP A 376 31.49 -3.31 7.35
C ASP A 376 31.69 -1.83 6.99
N ASP A 377 31.21 -1.41 5.80
CA ASP A 377 31.33 -0.02 5.35
C ASP A 377 30.52 0.92 6.27
N VAL A 378 29.36 0.48 6.75
CA VAL A 378 28.46 1.28 7.60
C VAL A 378 29.01 1.42 9.01
N VAL A 379 29.57 0.35 9.59
CA VAL A 379 30.21 0.41 10.91
C VAL A 379 31.47 1.26 10.85
N ALA A 380 32.27 1.16 9.78
CA ALA A 380 33.46 1.98 9.57
C ALA A 380 33.17 3.50 9.55
N LEU A 381 31.96 3.92 9.14
CA LEU A 381 31.56 5.33 9.19
C LEU A 381 31.54 5.91 10.62
N GLY A 382 31.48 5.07 11.67
CA GLY A 382 31.67 5.51 13.06
C GLY A 382 33.03 6.15 13.31
N ARG A 383 34.04 5.86 12.47
CA ARG A 383 35.39 6.43 12.57
C ARG A 383 35.54 7.78 11.85
N TYR A 384 34.49 8.28 11.20
CA TYR A 384 34.55 9.53 10.43
C TYR A 384 34.99 10.73 11.28
N ALA A 385 34.51 10.82 12.52
CA ALA A 385 34.82 11.91 13.45
C ALA A 385 36.32 11.99 13.79
N HIS A 386 37.05 10.87 13.69
CA HIS A 386 38.50 10.78 13.93
C HIS A 386 39.36 11.12 12.70
N GLY A 387 38.75 11.65 11.63
CA GLY A 387 39.47 12.13 10.44
C GLY A 387 39.81 11.05 9.41
N THR A 388 39.27 9.85 9.56
CA THR A 388 39.44 8.76 8.59
C THR A 388 38.86 9.12 7.22
N SER A 389 39.56 8.76 6.15
CA SER A 389 39.14 9.02 4.77
C SER A 389 38.85 7.73 4.03
N GLY A 390 37.74 7.71 3.28
CA GLY A 390 37.21 6.54 2.57
C GLY A 390 38.29 5.61 2.00
N GLY A 391 38.32 4.39 2.53
CA GLY A 391 39.07 3.25 2.01
C GLY A 391 40.35 2.87 2.75
N ARG A 392 40.86 3.66 3.72
CA ARG A 392 42.01 3.26 4.55
C ARG A 392 41.80 3.64 6.02
N LEU A 393 41.27 2.69 6.78
CA LEU A 393 41.29 2.70 8.24
C LEU A 393 42.74 2.44 8.69
N ASN A 394 43.22 3.15 9.72
CA ASN A 394 44.50 2.81 10.35
C ASN A 394 44.31 1.59 11.28
N ALA A 395 45.39 1.04 11.84
CA ALA A 395 45.29 -0.17 12.68
C ALA A 395 44.39 0.02 13.92
N GLN A 396 44.34 1.24 14.49
CA GLN A 396 43.47 1.55 15.63
C GLN A 396 42.00 1.62 15.22
N ASP A 397 41.71 2.21 14.05
CA ASP A 397 40.36 2.29 13.51
C ASP A 397 39.81 0.92 13.11
N VAL A 398 40.65 0.05 12.53
CA VAL A 398 40.28 -1.34 12.24
C VAL A 398 39.94 -2.07 13.54
N SER A 399 40.79 -1.95 14.56
CA SER A 399 40.55 -2.59 15.86
C SER A 399 39.23 -2.13 16.50
N ALA A 400 38.91 -0.83 16.42
CA ALA A 400 37.66 -0.29 16.96
C ALA A 400 36.41 -0.77 16.19
N VAL A 401 36.52 -0.96 14.88
CA VAL A 401 35.44 -1.52 14.05
C VAL A 401 35.23 -3.00 14.33
N GLU A 402 36.31 -3.79 14.46
CA GLU A 402 36.25 -5.21 14.81
C GLU A 402 35.62 -5.43 16.19
N GLU A 403 36.05 -4.64 17.19
CA GLU A 403 35.49 -4.69 18.55
C GLU A 403 33.98 -4.40 18.54
N ALA A 404 33.54 -3.40 17.76
CA ALA A 404 32.14 -3.06 17.66
C ALA A 404 31.30 -4.11 16.92
N ILE A 405 31.84 -4.73 15.86
CA ILE A 405 31.20 -5.84 15.14
C ILE A 405 31.00 -7.04 16.08
N ALA A 406 32.03 -7.40 16.84
CA ALA A 406 31.97 -8.53 17.77
C ALA A 406 30.99 -8.27 18.93
N SER A 407 31.05 -7.07 19.51
CA SER A 407 30.17 -6.67 20.62
C SER A 407 28.68 -6.71 20.23
N CYS A 408 28.36 -6.43 18.96
CA CYS A 408 27.00 -6.45 18.44
C CYS A 408 26.60 -7.76 17.72
N ALA A 409 27.43 -8.81 17.76
CA ALA A 409 27.18 -10.10 17.12
C ALA A 409 26.89 -9.99 15.61
N LEU A 410 27.81 -9.37 14.87
CA LEU A 410 27.67 -9.08 13.43
C LEU A 410 28.70 -9.81 12.56
N GLU A 411 29.50 -10.72 13.12
CA GLU A 411 30.63 -11.39 12.47
C GLU A 411 30.21 -12.14 11.18
N ASP A 412 29.06 -12.81 11.21
CA ASP A 412 28.53 -13.54 10.06
C ASP A 412 27.83 -12.64 9.02
N LEU A 413 27.58 -11.37 9.37
CA LEU A 413 26.80 -10.42 8.56
C LEU A 413 27.67 -9.34 7.90
N ARG A 414 28.98 -9.35 8.13
CA ARG A 414 29.93 -8.30 7.70
C ARG A 414 29.88 -7.92 6.22
N SER A 415 29.74 -8.93 5.36
CA SER A 415 29.68 -8.76 3.89
C SER A 415 28.25 -8.64 3.35
N ARG A 416 27.23 -8.79 4.20
CA ARG A 416 25.82 -8.66 3.81
C ARG A 416 25.49 -7.20 3.54
N ARG A 417 24.52 -6.99 2.65
CA ARG A 417 24.01 -5.66 2.33
C ARG A 417 22.88 -5.30 3.30
N LEU A 418 22.80 -4.03 3.68
CA LEU A 418 21.79 -3.57 4.64
C LEU A 418 20.33 -3.85 4.19
N ASP A 419 20.06 -3.85 2.89
CA ASP A 419 18.72 -4.14 2.32
C ASP A 419 18.34 -5.63 2.40
N THR A 420 19.26 -6.50 2.82
CA THR A 420 19.03 -7.95 3.00
C THR A 420 18.93 -8.36 4.47
N LEU A 421 19.06 -7.41 5.39
CA LEU A 421 19.02 -7.67 6.83
C LEU A 421 17.59 -7.52 7.37
N SER A 422 17.26 -8.33 8.38
CA SER A 422 16.06 -8.11 9.19
C SER A 422 16.16 -6.77 9.96
N GLY A 423 15.01 -6.21 10.37
CA GLY A 423 14.97 -4.97 11.14
C GLY A 423 15.81 -5.03 12.44
N GLY A 424 15.85 -6.20 13.08
CA GLY A 424 16.66 -6.42 14.28
C GLY A 424 18.17 -6.55 14.01
N GLU A 425 18.58 -7.14 12.88
CA GLU A 425 19.98 -7.14 12.46
C GLU A 425 20.44 -5.72 12.10
N LEU A 426 19.61 -4.97 11.37
CA LEU A 426 19.88 -3.58 11.02
C LEU A 426 20.06 -2.68 12.25
N ALA A 427 19.22 -2.88 13.28
CA ALA A 427 19.35 -2.21 14.57
C ALA A 427 20.74 -2.40 15.19
N ARG A 428 21.24 -3.63 15.19
CA ARG A 428 22.57 -3.97 15.74
C ARG A 428 23.71 -3.36 14.92
N VAL A 429 23.59 -3.31 13.59
CA VAL A 429 24.58 -2.64 12.73
C VAL A 429 24.72 -1.15 13.06
N HIS A 430 23.60 -0.44 13.24
CA HIS A 430 23.66 0.97 13.62
C HIS A 430 24.17 1.20 15.04
N CYS A 431 23.93 0.26 15.97
CA CYS A 431 24.54 0.28 17.29
C CYS A 431 26.06 0.08 17.20
N ALA A 432 26.53 -0.91 16.44
CA ALA A 432 27.95 -1.15 16.21
C ALA A 432 28.66 0.09 15.66
N ARG A 433 28.05 0.79 14.69
CA ARG A 433 28.58 2.08 14.19
C ARG A 433 28.78 3.11 15.31
N VAL A 434 27.84 3.22 16.24
CA VAL A 434 27.93 4.16 17.35
C VAL A 434 29.06 3.75 18.31
N PHE A 435 29.16 2.47 18.65
CA PHE A 435 30.24 1.95 19.49
C PHE A 435 31.63 2.08 18.85
N ALA A 436 31.74 1.91 17.54
CA ALA A 436 32.99 2.10 16.79
C ALA A 436 33.54 3.53 16.93
N THR A 437 32.70 4.52 17.24
CA THR A 437 33.13 5.91 17.48
C THR A 437 33.97 6.03 18.76
N GLN A 438 33.75 5.17 19.75
CA GLN A 438 34.39 5.16 21.08
C GLN A 438 34.33 6.53 21.79
N SER A 439 33.15 7.16 21.75
CA SER A 439 32.96 8.49 22.36
C SER A 439 32.78 8.41 23.89
N PRO A 440 33.17 9.45 24.64
CA PRO A 440 32.90 9.58 26.07
C PRO A 440 31.42 9.61 26.46
N LEU A 441 30.52 10.07 25.57
CA LEU A 441 29.08 10.13 25.80
C LEU A 441 28.31 9.45 24.66
N VAL A 442 27.60 8.36 24.97
CA VAL A 442 26.76 7.65 24.02
C VAL A 442 25.30 8.03 24.23
N VAL A 443 24.65 8.55 23.20
CA VAL A 443 23.23 8.91 23.22
C VAL A 443 22.48 8.04 22.22
N ALA A 444 21.42 7.37 22.64
CA ALA A 444 20.62 6.54 21.75
C ALA A 444 19.12 6.71 21.97
N ASP A 445 18.40 6.89 20.87
CA ASP A 445 16.95 7.00 20.84
C ASP A 445 16.35 5.64 20.43
N GLU A 446 15.67 4.99 21.37
CA GLU A 446 15.06 3.66 21.22
C GLU A 446 15.98 2.59 20.58
N PRO A 447 17.17 2.35 21.14
CA PRO A 447 18.13 1.41 20.56
C PRO A 447 17.59 -0.02 20.42
N ILE A 448 16.67 -0.41 21.31
CA ILE A 448 16.15 -1.78 21.43
C ILE A 448 14.82 -2.02 20.70
N ALA A 449 14.23 -1.01 20.06
CA ALA A 449 12.96 -1.17 19.34
C ALA A 449 13.09 -2.18 18.20
N GLY A 450 12.13 -3.11 18.12
CA GLY A 450 12.08 -4.17 17.09
C GLY A 450 13.05 -5.34 17.30
N LEU A 451 13.75 -5.42 18.44
CA LEU A 451 14.60 -6.57 18.80
C LEU A 451 13.83 -7.63 19.58
N ASP A 452 14.19 -8.90 19.42
CA ASP A 452 13.74 -9.97 20.33
C ASP A 452 14.37 -9.84 21.73
N LEU A 453 13.80 -10.53 22.71
CA LEU A 453 14.19 -10.45 24.12
C LEU A 453 15.69 -10.70 24.36
N TYR A 454 16.28 -11.68 23.66
CA TYR A 454 17.70 -12.00 23.83
C TYR A 454 18.57 -10.82 23.38
N HIS A 455 18.28 -10.26 22.21
CA HIS A 455 19.05 -9.13 21.67
C HIS A 455 18.78 -7.82 22.41
N GLN A 456 17.58 -7.61 22.97
CA GLN A 456 17.28 -6.47 23.84
C GLN A 456 18.18 -6.49 25.09
N HIS A 457 18.21 -7.61 25.81
CA HIS A 457 19.04 -7.75 27.01
C HIS A 457 20.55 -7.66 26.72
N ARG A 458 21.01 -8.26 25.61
CA ARG A 458 22.42 -8.19 25.20
C ARG A 458 22.85 -6.75 24.86
N LEU A 459 22.01 -6.00 24.16
CA LEU A 459 22.32 -4.61 23.80
C LEU A 459 22.25 -3.69 25.02
N MET A 460 21.28 -3.89 25.92
CA MET A 460 21.22 -3.18 27.20
C MET A 460 22.45 -3.47 28.08
N ALA A 461 22.92 -4.73 28.10
CA ALA A 461 24.16 -5.10 28.80
C ALA A 461 25.38 -4.38 28.21
N LEU A 462 25.46 -4.22 26.88
CA LEU A 462 26.55 -3.49 26.23
C LEU A 462 26.56 -2.00 26.59
N PHE A 463 25.38 -1.36 26.67
CA PHE A 463 25.28 0.03 27.15
C PHE A 463 25.67 0.18 28.62
N ARG A 464 25.29 -0.79 29.47
CA ARG A 464 25.71 -0.82 30.88
C ARG A 464 27.22 -1.01 31.01
N GLU A 465 27.80 -1.92 30.25
CA GLU A 465 29.25 -2.14 30.23
C GLU A 465 30.00 -0.89 29.78
N ALA A 466 29.50 -0.18 28.75
CA ALA A 466 30.06 1.10 28.34
C ALA A 466 30.05 2.14 29.47
N ALA A 467 28.97 2.19 30.25
CA ALA A 467 28.88 3.05 31.43
C ALA A 467 29.86 2.61 32.54
N ASP A 468 29.99 1.32 32.81
CA ASP A 468 30.94 0.76 33.80
C ASP A 468 32.40 1.04 33.42
N GLN A 469 32.70 1.11 32.12
CA GLN A 469 33.99 1.55 31.58
C GLN A 469 34.22 3.07 31.66
N GLY A 470 33.32 3.81 32.32
CA GLY A 470 33.45 5.25 32.58
C GLY A 470 32.84 6.16 31.52
N ARG A 471 32.10 5.63 30.52
CA ARG A 471 31.38 6.47 29.55
C ARG A 471 30.07 6.97 30.13
N GLY A 472 29.61 8.14 29.71
CA GLY A 472 28.22 8.56 29.96
C GLY A 472 27.30 7.89 28.94
N VAL A 473 26.15 7.39 29.38
CA VAL A 473 25.16 6.76 28.48
C VAL A 473 23.77 7.36 28.72
N LEU A 474 23.13 7.85 27.66
CA LEU A 474 21.78 8.43 27.70
C LEU A 474 20.87 7.70 26.71
N LEU A 475 19.88 6.98 27.22
CA LEU A 475 18.96 6.16 26.41
C LEU A 475 17.53 6.67 26.50
N VAL A 476 16.81 6.79 25.39
CA VAL A 476 15.34 6.84 25.40
C VAL A 476 14.82 5.41 25.23
N LEU A 477 13.93 4.99 26.12
CA LEU A 477 13.35 3.64 26.14
C LEU A 477 11.81 3.72 26.23
N HIS A 478 11.14 2.64 25.82
CA HIS A 478 9.72 2.41 26.07
C HIS A 478 9.46 1.35 27.13
N ASP A 479 10.41 0.44 27.32
CA ASP A 479 10.31 -0.62 28.31
C ASP A 479 10.82 -0.13 29.67
N VAL A 480 9.87 0.09 30.58
CA VAL A 480 10.16 0.56 31.94
C VAL A 480 10.98 -0.48 32.73
N ASN A 481 10.72 -1.77 32.54
CA ASN A 481 11.39 -2.83 33.31
C ASN A 481 12.85 -3.00 32.87
N LEU A 482 13.14 -2.85 31.57
CA LEU A 482 14.52 -2.81 31.09
C LEU A 482 15.24 -1.54 31.59
N ALA A 483 14.59 -0.39 31.61
CA ALA A 483 15.20 0.81 32.20
C ALA A 483 15.53 0.61 33.69
N LEU A 484 14.59 0.07 34.47
CA LEU A 484 14.79 -0.24 35.90
C LEU A 484 15.91 -1.27 36.14
N SER A 485 16.15 -2.15 35.18
CA SER A 485 17.15 -3.21 35.29
C SER A 485 18.58 -2.75 34.98
N TYR A 486 18.77 -1.69 34.19
CA TYR A 486 20.09 -1.32 33.67
C TYR A 486 20.50 0.14 33.93
N ALA A 487 19.55 1.05 34.13
CA ALA A 487 19.84 2.46 34.38
C ALA A 487 20.22 2.73 35.84
N ASP A 488 21.15 3.67 36.05
CA ASP A 488 21.43 4.23 37.38
C ASP A 488 20.36 5.24 37.79
N ARG A 489 19.77 5.91 36.78
CA ARG A 489 18.83 7.00 36.96
C ARG A 489 17.83 7.08 35.82
N ILE A 490 16.59 7.43 36.14
CA ILE A 490 15.48 7.54 35.18
C ILE A 490 14.91 8.96 35.23
N ILE A 491 14.86 9.60 34.07
CA ILE A 491 14.22 10.90 33.86
C ILE A 491 12.87 10.66 33.18
N TRP A 492 11.81 11.16 33.78
CA TRP A 492 10.45 11.01 33.28
C TRP A 492 10.02 12.29 32.58
N VAL A 493 9.54 12.17 31.35
CA VAL A 493 9.10 13.30 30.52
C VAL A 493 7.64 13.10 30.17
N ASN A 494 6.81 14.12 30.38
CA ASN A 494 5.43 14.17 29.92
C ASN A 494 5.09 15.58 29.43
N GLU A 495 4.30 15.71 28.37
CA GLU A 495 3.88 17.02 27.80
C GLU A 495 5.01 18.07 27.62
N GLY A 496 6.23 17.62 27.33
CA GLY A 496 7.38 18.50 27.09
C GLY A 496 8.03 19.08 28.36
N VAL A 497 7.72 18.55 29.54
CA VAL A 497 8.37 18.88 30.83
C VAL A 497 8.95 17.63 31.50
N VAL A 498 10.00 17.80 32.32
CA VAL A 498 10.48 16.74 33.21
C VAL A 498 9.55 16.66 34.41
N VAL A 499 8.80 15.56 34.51
CA VAL A 499 7.82 15.33 35.57
C VAL A 499 8.43 14.67 36.81
N GLY A 500 9.63 14.11 36.69
CA GLY A 500 10.37 13.56 37.83
C GLY A 500 11.69 12.93 37.43
N GLU A 501 12.58 12.78 38.41
CA GLU A 501 13.86 12.08 38.31
C GLU A 501 13.93 11.09 39.48
N HIS A 502 14.18 9.82 39.18
CA HIS A 502 14.16 8.74 40.17
C HIS A 502 15.33 7.78 39.96
N GLN A 503 15.88 7.25 41.05
CA GLN A 503 16.65 6.01 40.99
C GLN A 503 15.70 4.82 40.80
N PRO A 504 16.12 3.70 40.18
CA PRO A 504 15.23 2.58 39.90
C PRO A 504 14.45 2.06 41.12
N HIS A 505 15.06 2.09 42.32
CA HIS A 505 14.43 1.63 43.55
C HIS A 505 13.42 2.64 44.16
N GLU A 506 13.42 3.89 43.70
CA GLU A 506 12.52 4.96 44.18
C GLU A 506 11.21 5.01 43.37
N VAL A 507 11.13 4.29 42.25
CA VAL A 507 9.95 4.29 41.37
C VAL A 507 8.80 3.53 42.04
N THR A 508 7.69 4.24 42.29
CA THR A 508 6.51 3.68 42.96
C THR A 508 5.41 3.28 41.97
N ALA A 509 4.57 2.33 42.38
CA ALA A 509 3.37 1.94 41.63
C ALA A 509 2.44 3.14 41.38
N ALA A 510 2.24 4.00 42.39
CA ALA A 510 1.39 5.18 42.29
C ALA A 510 1.90 6.16 41.23
N PHE A 511 3.21 6.43 41.21
CA PHE A 511 3.81 7.32 40.21
C PHE A 511 3.63 6.79 38.78
N ILE A 512 3.78 5.48 38.56
CA ILE A 512 3.58 4.85 37.25
C ILE A 512 2.10 4.86 36.84
N ALA A 513 1.22 4.63 37.80
CA ALA A 513 -0.21 4.69 37.58
C ALA A 513 -0.66 6.10 37.15
N ASP A 514 -0.14 7.13 37.80
CA ASP A 514 -0.45 8.52 37.48
C ASP A 514 0.18 8.94 36.13
N LEU A 515 1.41 8.52 35.85
CA LEU A 515 2.13 8.93 34.63
C LEU A 515 1.64 8.23 33.36
N PHE A 516 1.24 6.96 33.46
CA PHE A 516 0.81 6.15 32.30
C PHE A 516 -0.67 5.77 32.31
N SER A 517 -1.43 6.18 33.33
CA SER A 517 -2.86 5.86 33.47
C SER A 517 -3.16 4.35 33.48
N VAL A 518 -2.38 3.56 34.24
CA VAL A 518 -2.50 2.10 34.36
C VAL A 518 -2.54 1.64 35.82
N GLU A 519 -3.16 0.50 36.14
CA GLU A 519 -2.92 -0.10 37.46
C GLU A 519 -1.52 -0.71 37.48
N ALA A 520 -0.70 -0.31 38.45
CA ALA A 520 0.67 -0.79 38.59
C ALA A 520 0.88 -1.39 39.98
N SER A 521 1.69 -2.44 40.05
CA SER A 521 2.24 -3.00 41.27
C SER A 521 3.75 -3.14 41.11
N VAL A 522 4.51 -2.90 42.18
CA VAL A 522 5.96 -3.05 42.18
C VAL A 522 6.29 -4.37 42.89
N VAL A 523 6.96 -5.26 42.19
CA VAL A 523 7.47 -6.52 42.74
C VAL A 523 8.99 -6.45 42.76
N GLN A 524 9.59 -6.87 43.87
CA GLN A 524 11.04 -6.98 44.00
C GLN A 524 11.47 -8.38 43.54
N PHE A 525 12.36 -8.44 42.55
CA PHE A 525 12.97 -9.68 42.08
C PHE A 525 14.49 -9.45 41.97
N ASP A 526 15.31 -10.30 42.60
CA ASP A 526 16.77 -10.16 42.67
C ASP A 526 17.27 -8.74 43.05
N ASN A 527 16.70 -8.14 44.11
CA ASN A 527 17.02 -6.78 44.58
C ASN A 527 16.73 -5.66 43.55
N ARG A 528 15.92 -5.93 42.52
CA ARG A 528 15.50 -4.95 41.51
C ARG A 528 13.99 -4.81 41.49
N ALA A 529 13.53 -3.57 41.32
CA ALA A 529 12.13 -3.25 41.15
C ALA A 529 11.67 -3.67 39.75
N HIS A 530 10.61 -4.47 39.68
CA HIS A 530 9.88 -4.76 38.46
C HIS A 530 8.47 -4.21 38.61
N ILE A 531 8.01 -3.50 37.60
CA ILE A 531 6.63 -3.03 37.54
C ILE A 531 5.80 -4.06 36.80
N LEU A 532 4.82 -4.60 37.51
CA LEU A 532 3.72 -5.37 36.95
C LEU A 532 2.53 -4.44 36.78
N THR A 533 2.19 -4.13 35.54
CA THR A 533 0.95 -3.44 35.23
C THR A 533 -0.17 -4.46 35.08
N SER A 534 -1.23 -4.36 35.88
CA SER A 534 -2.49 -5.00 35.54
C SER A 534 -3.23 -4.04 34.60
N GLY A 535 -3.69 -4.55 33.46
CA GLY A 535 -4.78 -3.86 32.78
C GLY A 535 -5.93 -3.73 33.77
N HIS A 536 -6.61 -2.59 33.78
CA HIS A 536 -7.88 -2.39 34.48
C HIS A 536 -8.62 -3.73 34.56
N ALA A 537 -8.79 -4.29 35.76
CA ALA A 537 -9.76 -5.36 35.97
C ALA A 537 -11.16 -4.71 35.94
N GLY A 538 -11.50 -4.13 34.80
CA GLY A 538 -12.88 -3.83 34.47
C GLY A 538 -13.62 -5.15 34.49
N LYS A 539 -14.69 -5.20 35.27
CA LYS A 539 -15.73 -6.22 35.10
C LYS A 539 -15.94 -6.39 33.59
N SER A 540 -15.67 -7.59 33.07
CA SER A 540 -16.03 -7.91 31.70
C SER A 540 -17.54 -7.78 31.61
N SER A 541 -18.00 -6.72 30.96
CA SER A 541 -19.31 -6.73 30.36
C SER A 541 -19.24 -7.81 29.29
N THR A 542 -19.95 -8.91 29.50
CA THR A 542 -20.05 -10.02 28.54
C THR A 542 -20.76 -9.59 27.26
N SER A 543 -21.41 -8.42 27.24
CA SER A 543 -22.05 -7.87 26.05
C SER A 543 -21.09 -6.99 25.28
N ARG A 544 -20.79 -7.39 24.03
CA ARG A 544 -20.26 -6.47 23.02
C ARG A 544 -21.24 -5.31 22.85
N GLN A 545 -20.74 -4.09 22.89
CA GLN A 545 -21.54 -2.91 22.63
C GLN A 545 -21.18 -2.37 21.27
N TRP A 546 -22.17 -2.19 20.39
CA TRP A 546 -21.95 -1.58 19.10
C TRP A 546 -22.76 -0.29 18.96
N VAL A 547 -22.18 0.66 18.23
CA VAL A 547 -22.77 1.97 17.98
C VAL A 547 -22.75 2.22 16.48
N ASN A 548 -23.94 2.39 15.89
CA ASN A 548 -24.05 2.77 14.49
C ASN A 548 -23.63 4.24 14.30
N LEU A 549 -22.71 4.48 13.35
CA LEU A 549 -22.17 5.79 13.01
C LEU A 549 -22.75 6.36 11.71
N ASN A 550 -23.80 5.77 11.14
CA ASN A 550 -24.56 6.36 10.03
C ASN A 550 -25.28 7.65 10.47
N GLY A 551 -25.80 8.38 9.50
CA GLY A 551 -26.45 9.70 9.69
C GLY A 551 -25.62 10.81 9.06
N PHE A 552 -25.85 12.05 9.49
CA PHE A 552 -25.15 13.21 8.92
C PHE A 552 -23.71 13.32 9.42
N TRP A 553 -22.81 13.56 8.48
CA TRP A 553 -21.40 13.86 8.69
C TRP A 553 -21.09 15.16 7.98
N GLN A 554 -20.09 15.90 8.43
CA GLN A 554 -19.59 17.03 7.65
C GLN A 554 -18.79 16.51 6.45
N TYR A 555 -18.88 17.17 5.30
CA TYR A 555 -18.07 16.81 4.13
C TYR A 555 -17.42 18.01 3.45
N ALA A 556 -16.39 17.74 2.66
CA ALA A 556 -15.78 18.70 1.76
C ALA A 556 -15.12 18.01 0.57
N ILE A 557 -15.15 18.63 -0.61
CA ILE A 557 -14.47 18.15 -1.81
C ILE A 557 -13.33 19.09 -2.15
N THR A 558 -12.10 18.60 -2.06
CA THR A 558 -10.90 19.40 -2.32
C THR A 558 -10.11 18.87 -3.51
N SER A 559 -9.14 19.62 -4.01
CA SER A 559 -8.10 19.01 -4.86
C SER A 559 -7.37 17.91 -4.06
N LYS A 560 -7.04 16.79 -4.71
CA LYS A 560 -6.31 15.68 -4.10
C LYS A 560 -4.91 16.06 -3.56
N THR A 561 -4.38 17.20 -4.02
CA THR A 561 -3.07 17.73 -3.61
C THR A 561 -3.09 18.53 -2.31
N LEU A 562 -4.28 18.86 -1.80
CA LEU A 562 -4.47 19.62 -0.57
C LEU A 562 -4.62 18.69 0.63
N GLY A 563 -4.22 19.17 1.81
CA GLY A 563 -4.42 18.48 3.09
C GLY A 563 -5.87 18.61 3.61
N CYS A 564 -6.11 18.13 4.83
CA CYS A 564 -7.41 18.20 5.48
C CYS A 564 -7.95 19.64 5.48
N PRO A 565 -9.21 19.87 5.06
CA PRO A 565 -9.78 21.20 4.97
C PRO A 565 -10.05 21.79 6.37
N SER A 566 -9.88 23.11 6.49
CA SER A 566 -10.30 23.86 7.69
C SER A 566 -11.75 24.32 7.64
N LYS A 567 -12.37 24.28 6.45
CA LYS A 567 -13.77 24.63 6.20
C LYS A 567 -14.47 23.47 5.51
N TRP A 568 -15.66 23.12 6.00
CA TRP A 568 -16.51 22.06 5.46
C TRP A 568 -17.57 22.67 4.52
N ASP A 569 -17.88 21.96 3.44
CA ASP A 569 -18.80 22.41 2.39
C ASP A 569 -20.27 22.24 2.81
N GLY A 570 -20.56 21.21 3.63
CA GLY A 570 -21.90 20.95 4.15
C GLY A 570 -21.96 19.66 4.96
N GLU A 571 -23.16 19.08 5.01
CA GLU A 571 -23.41 17.77 5.59
C GLU A 571 -23.75 16.74 4.51
N ILE A 572 -23.35 15.49 4.74
CA ILE A 572 -23.63 14.33 3.89
C ILE A 572 -24.22 13.21 4.74
N ARG A 573 -25.24 12.52 4.24
CA ARG A 573 -25.87 11.40 4.94
C ARG A 573 -25.14 10.08 4.64
N VAL A 574 -24.34 9.62 5.59
CA VAL A 574 -23.71 8.28 5.56
C VAL A 574 -24.77 7.21 5.88
N PRO A 575 -24.82 6.08 5.16
CA PRO A 575 -23.79 5.56 4.25
C PRO A 575 -24.17 5.73 2.78
N PHE A 576 -24.71 6.88 2.37
CA PHE A 576 -25.00 7.13 0.96
C PHE A 576 -23.83 7.88 0.32
N CYS A 577 -23.38 7.41 -0.84
CA CYS A 577 -22.29 8.02 -1.59
C CYS A 577 -22.62 9.44 -2.07
N VAL A 578 -21.60 10.24 -2.34
CA VAL A 578 -21.75 11.68 -2.60
C VAL A 578 -22.57 12.01 -3.86
N GLU A 579 -22.60 11.11 -4.84
CA GLU A 579 -23.39 11.24 -6.07
C GLU A 579 -24.89 10.97 -5.85
N SER A 580 -25.26 10.20 -4.83
CA SER A 580 -26.63 9.74 -4.62
C SER A 580 -27.57 10.85 -4.11
N LEU A 581 -28.86 10.72 -4.41
CA LEU A 581 -29.91 11.62 -3.90
C LEU A 581 -30.03 11.53 -2.37
N LEU A 582 -29.98 10.32 -1.81
CA LEU A 582 -30.13 10.08 -0.37
C LEU A 582 -28.96 10.61 0.46
N SER A 583 -27.82 10.91 -0.16
CA SER A 583 -26.71 11.62 0.49
C SER A 583 -27.02 13.09 0.81
N GLU A 584 -28.01 13.66 0.10
CA GLU A 584 -28.38 15.08 0.06
C GLU A 584 -27.30 16.01 -0.54
N VAL A 585 -26.29 15.44 -1.22
CA VAL A 585 -25.19 16.19 -1.86
C VAL A 585 -25.31 16.22 -3.38
N GLN A 586 -25.43 15.05 -4.03
CA GLN A 586 -25.56 14.89 -5.48
C GLN A 586 -24.46 15.59 -6.30
N GLN A 587 -23.20 15.40 -5.90
CA GLN A 587 -22.04 15.94 -6.62
C GLN A 587 -21.14 14.81 -7.09
N SER A 588 -20.52 14.99 -8.27
CA SER A 588 -19.53 14.04 -8.80
C SER A 588 -18.13 14.36 -8.28
N VAL A 589 -17.38 13.30 -7.97
CA VAL A 589 -15.94 13.39 -7.65
C VAL A 589 -15.13 12.78 -8.80
N ASN A 590 -14.04 13.44 -9.19
CA ASN A 590 -13.12 12.93 -10.22
C ASN A 590 -11.74 12.56 -9.65
N GLU A 591 -10.90 11.99 -10.49
CA GLU A 591 -9.58 11.45 -10.13
C GLU A 591 -8.58 12.49 -9.60
N ASN A 592 -8.88 13.79 -9.72
CA ASN A 592 -8.06 14.89 -9.24
C ASN A 592 -8.59 15.53 -7.96
N GLN A 593 -9.68 15.00 -7.42
CA GLN A 593 -10.33 15.47 -6.20
C GLN A 593 -10.17 14.46 -5.05
N ARG A 594 -10.50 14.91 -3.85
CA ARG A 594 -10.55 14.12 -2.63
C ARG A 594 -11.79 14.53 -1.84
N LEU A 595 -12.57 13.54 -1.44
CA LEU A 595 -13.72 13.70 -0.58
C LEU A 595 -13.29 13.53 0.87
N TRP A 596 -13.64 14.47 1.73
CA TRP A 596 -13.38 14.42 3.16
C TRP A 596 -14.69 14.25 3.90
N TYR A 597 -14.66 13.47 4.97
CA TYR A 597 -15.74 13.31 5.92
C TYR A 597 -15.25 13.66 7.33
N ARG A 598 -16.11 14.22 8.16
CA ARG A 598 -15.86 14.43 9.58
C ARG A 598 -17.10 14.15 10.42
N ARG A 599 -16.91 13.43 11.52
CA ARG A 599 -17.95 13.17 12.52
C ARG A 599 -17.38 13.19 13.92
N GLN A 600 -18.18 13.67 14.87
CA GLN A 600 -17.88 13.51 16.29
C GLN A 600 -18.72 12.38 16.88
N PHE A 601 -18.15 11.68 17.85
CA PHE A 601 -18.85 10.63 18.59
C PHE A 601 -18.35 10.60 20.04
N GLN A 602 -19.11 9.96 20.93
CA GLN A 602 -18.82 9.94 22.35
C GLN A 602 -18.40 8.54 22.80
N ILE A 603 -17.38 8.48 23.66
CA ILE A 603 -16.94 7.27 24.35
C ILE A 603 -17.02 7.51 25.85
N GLU A 604 -17.82 6.70 26.54
CA GLU A 604 -18.03 6.84 27.99
C GLU A 604 -16.85 6.29 28.80
N ALA A 605 -16.36 5.11 28.43
CA ALA A 605 -15.28 4.42 29.12
C ALA A 605 -14.32 3.74 28.14
N LEU A 606 -13.03 3.72 28.50
CA LEU A 606 -11.94 3.13 27.70
C LEU A 606 -11.50 1.75 28.24
N SER A 607 -12.38 1.06 28.96
CA SER A 607 -12.08 -0.24 29.59
C SER A 607 -12.10 -1.43 28.62
N GLN A 608 -12.55 -1.22 27.38
CA GLN A 608 -12.65 -2.23 26.32
C GLN A 608 -11.88 -1.77 25.08
N ARG A 609 -11.51 -2.71 24.21
CA ARG A 609 -11.00 -2.37 22.88
C ARG A 609 -12.14 -1.85 22.04
N THR A 610 -11.92 -0.78 21.28
CA THR A 610 -12.92 -0.22 20.37
C THR A 610 -12.44 -0.44 18.94
N LEU A 611 -13.21 -1.21 18.18
CA LEU A 611 -13.02 -1.45 16.76
C LEU A 611 -13.93 -0.51 15.97
N LEU A 612 -13.41 0.11 14.91
CA LEU A 612 -14.16 0.91 13.95
C LEU A 612 -14.29 0.13 12.65
N HIS A 613 -15.52 -0.08 12.19
CA HIS A 613 -15.85 -0.89 11.03
C HIS A 613 -16.45 -0.05 9.92
N PHE A 614 -16.06 -0.34 8.69
CA PHE A 614 -16.66 0.17 7.46
C PHE A 614 -17.12 -1.01 6.62
N GLY A 615 -18.39 -1.00 6.19
CA GLY A 615 -18.91 -2.02 5.28
C GLY A 615 -18.27 -1.94 3.89
N ALA A 616 -18.05 -0.73 3.39
CA ALA A 616 -17.35 -0.45 2.13
C ALA A 616 -17.13 1.06 1.99
N VAL A 617 -15.99 1.45 1.41
CA VAL A 617 -15.66 2.83 1.05
C VAL A 617 -15.04 2.81 -0.34
N ASP A 618 -15.68 3.46 -1.32
CA ASP A 618 -15.19 3.47 -2.70
C ASP A 618 -14.34 4.74 -2.97
N TYR A 619 -13.04 4.67 -3.27
CA TYR A 619 -12.23 3.48 -3.48
C TYR A 619 -11.05 3.34 -2.50
N GLU A 620 -10.26 4.41 -2.33
CA GLU A 620 -9.12 4.44 -1.42
C GLU A 620 -9.38 5.44 -0.30
N CYS A 621 -9.20 5.02 0.95
CA CYS A 621 -9.44 5.87 2.10
C CYS A 621 -8.31 5.88 3.14
N SER A 622 -8.24 6.97 3.89
CA SER A 622 -7.38 7.15 5.07
C SER A 622 -8.22 7.70 6.22
N ILE A 623 -7.94 7.25 7.44
CA ILE A 623 -8.80 7.47 8.61
C ILE A 623 -7.99 8.01 9.77
N TRP A 624 -8.49 9.09 10.38
CA TRP A 624 -7.92 9.70 11.57
C TRP A 624 -8.91 9.73 12.73
N ILE A 625 -8.40 9.51 13.92
CA ILE A 625 -9.11 9.73 15.18
C ILE A 625 -8.34 10.77 15.98
N ASN A 626 -9.01 11.85 16.36
CA ASN A 626 -8.43 12.97 17.12
C ASN A 626 -7.12 13.52 16.51
N GLY A 627 -7.03 13.53 15.18
CA GLY A 627 -5.84 13.97 14.42
C GLY A 627 -4.73 12.93 14.27
N GLY A 628 -4.79 11.78 14.95
CA GLY A 628 -3.88 10.66 14.77
C GLY A 628 -4.32 9.76 13.61
N LEU A 629 -3.41 9.46 12.67
CA LEU A 629 -3.67 8.54 11.56
C LEU A 629 -3.77 7.11 12.11
N VAL A 630 -4.93 6.49 11.98
CA VAL A 630 -5.18 5.11 12.45
C VAL A 630 -4.83 4.11 11.36
N GLY A 631 -5.16 4.42 10.12
CA GLY A 631 -4.99 3.49 8.99
C GLY A 631 -5.77 3.94 7.76
N GLY A 632 -6.03 2.99 6.87
CA GLY A 632 -6.75 3.20 5.62
C GLY A 632 -7.08 1.89 4.93
N HIS A 633 -7.78 1.96 3.80
CA HIS A 633 -8.20 0.81 3.01
C HIS A 633 -8.19 1.15 1.52
N VAL A 634 -7.92 0.16 0.68
CA VAL A 634 -8.01 0.25 -0.79
C VAL A 634 -8.86 -0.92 -1.26
N GLY A 635 -10.02 -0.63 -1.82
CA GLY A 635 -11.00 -1.62 -2.23
C GLY A 635 -12.40 -1.07 -2.07
N GLY A 636 -13.19 -1.09 -3.14
CA GLY A 636 -14.47 -0.38 -3.19
C GLY A 636 -15.66 -1.20 -2.67
N SER A 637 -15.49 -2.51 -2.53
CA SER A 637 -16.57 -3.46 -2.27
C SER A 637 -16.32 -4.40 -1.08
N THR A 638 -15.20 -4.24 -0.38
CA THR A 638 -14.83 -5.11 0.74
C THR A 638 -14.85 -4.35 2.07
N ALA A 639 -15.33 -5.04 3.12
CA ALA A 639 -15.41 -4.49 4.46
C ALA A 639 -14.04 -4.51 5.16
N PHE A 640 -13.80 -3.57 6.07
CA PHE A 640 -12.57 -3.53 6.86
C PHE A 640 -12.80 -2.93 8.25
N SER A 641 -11.86 -3.21 9.16
CA SER A 641 -11.96 -2.80 10.56
C SER A 641 -10.61 -2.31 11.08
N LEU A 642 -10.62 -1.33 11.98
CA LEU A 642 -9.42 -0.76 12.61
C LEU A 642 -9.59 -0.72 14.14
N ASP A 643 -8.58 -1.16 14.88
CA ASP A 643 -8.53 -0.93 16.34
C ASP A 643 -8.15 0.54 16.60
N ILE A 644 -9.11 1.31 17.09
CA ILE A 644 -8.95 2.75 17.37
C ILE A 644 -8.65 3.03 18.83
N SER A 645 -8.49 2.00 19.67
CA SER A 645 -8.42 2.14 21.13
C SER A 645 -7.35 3.11 21.60
N GLU A 646 -6.17 3.10 20.97
CA GLU A 646 -5.03 3.94 21.36
C GLU A 646 -5.18 5.43 20.97
N PHE A 647 -6.18 5.76 20.16
CA PHE A 647 -6.43 7.12 19.68
C PHE A 647 -7.61 7.79 20.39
N LEU A 648 -8.36 7.03 21.18
CA LEU A 648 -9.56 7.49 21.87
C LEU A 648 -9.24 8.21 23.18
N VAL A 649 -10.07 9.19 23.49
CA VAL A 649 -10.16 9.83 24.81
C VAL A 649 -11.55 9.62 25.40
N ALA A 650 -11.66 9.65 26.73
CA ALA A 650 -12.98 9.65 27.37
C ALA A 650 -13.71 10.97 27.02
N GLY A 651 -14.97 10.86 26.61
CA GLY A 651 -15.77 11.98 26.13
C GLY A 651 -15.86 12.05 24.60
N ILE A 652 -15.79 13.26 24.05
CA ILE A 652 -15.99 13.51 22.62
C ILE A 652 -14.71 13.22 21.85
N ASN A 653 -14.84 12.43 20.79
CA ASN A 653 -13.80 12.07 19.84
C ASN A 653 -14.18 12.53 18.44
N GLU A 654 -13.18 12.82 17.62
CA GLU A 654 -13.35 13.22 16.22
C GLU A 654 -12.84 12.12 15.29
N LEU A 655 -13.67 11.73 14.33
CA LEU A 655 -13.36 10.86 13.21
C LEU A 655 -13.30 11.69 11.93
N VAL A 656 -12.18 11.59 11.21
CA VAL A 656 -11.99 12.17 9.88
C VAL A 656 -11.65 11.06 8.89
N VAL A 657 -12.28 11.07 7.72
CA VAL A 657 -12.03 10.11 6.62
C VAL A 657 -11.72 10.89 5.36
N ALA A 658 -10.63 10.57 4.69
CA ALA A 658 -10.31 11.06 3.35
C ALA A 658 -10.53 9.94 2.35
N VAL A 659 -11.17 10.23 1.22
CA VAL A 659 -11.44 9.26 0.16
C VAL A 659 -11.01 9.83 -1.19
N THR A 660 -10.33 9.00 -1.98
CA THR A 660 -10.04 9.26 -3.38
C THR A 660 -10.54 8.11 -4.23
N ASP A 661 -11.17 8.44 -5.33
CA ASP A 661 -11.74 7.48 -6.26
C ASP A 661 -11.42 7.93 -7.70
N PRO A 662 -10.55 7.21 -8.42
CA PRO A 662 -10.32 7.48 -9.83
C PRO A 662 -11.39 6.88 -10.75
N THR A 663 -12.28 6.02 -10.25
CA THR A 663 -13.38 5.38 -10.97
C THR A 663 -12.93 4.84 -12.34
N SER A 664 -13.43 5.42 -13.45
CA SER A 664 -13.11 4.98 -14.81
C SER A 664 -11.80 5.51 -15.38
N ALA A 665 -11.05 6.34 -14.64
CA ALA A 665 -9.71 6.79 -15.01
C ALA A 665 -8.60 5.79 -14.63
N SER A 666 -8.95 4.68 -13.96
CA SER A 666 -8.04 3.60 -13.58
C SER A 666 -8.58 2.21 -13.96
N ASP A 667 -7.86 1.16 -13.60
CA ASP A 667 -8.25 -0.24 -13.79
C ASP A 667 -8.83 -0.89 -12.51
N GLN A 668 -9.28 -0.08 -11.54
CA GLN A 668 -9.87 -0.57 -10.29
C GLN A 668 -11.12 -1.45 -10.53
N PRO A 669 -11.40 -2.43 -9.66
CA PRO A 669 -12.64 -3.21 -9.67
C PRO A 669 -13.87 -2.33 -9.37
N ARG A 670 -14.42 -1.67 -10.39
CA ARG A 670 -15.50 -0.68 -10.28
C ARG A 670 -16.87 -1.19 -10.76
N GLY A 671 -16.93 -2.40 -11.32
CA GLY A 671 -18.13 -2.88 -12.01
C GLY A 671 -18.49 -1.96 -13.18
N LYS A 672 -19.76 -1.51 -13.24
CA LYS A 672 -20.31 -0.65 -14.30
C LYS A 672 -20.22 0.87 -14.04
N GLN A 673 -19.52 1.30 -12.99
CA GLN A 673 -19.35 2.72 -12.69
C GLN A 673 -18.52 3.45 -13.76
N HIS A 674 -18.96 4.64 -14.21
CA HIS A 674 -18.25 5.44 -15.19
C HIS A 674 -18.44 6.95 -14.99
N LEU A 675 -17.37 7.74 -15.15
CA LEU A 675 -17.42 9.20 -14.97
C LEU A 675 -18.36 9.92 -15.96
N ASN A 676 -18.67 9.29 -17.09
CA ASN A 676 -19.65 9.76 -18.07
C ASN A 676 -20.67 8.65 -18.35
N PRO A 677 -21.71 8.48 -17.51
CA PRO A 677 -22.69 7.41 -17.64
C PRO A 677 -23.41 7.43 -18.98
N ASN A 678 -23.50 6.28 -19.66
CA ASN A 678 -24.22 6.11 -20.92
C ASN A 678 -24.42 4.63 -21.25
N GLY A 679 -25.58 4.29 -21.80
CA GLY A 679 -25.92 2.92 -22.18
C GLY A 679 -25.91 1.99 -20.97
N ILE A 680 -24.98 1.04 -20.96
CA ILE A 680 -24.78 0.05 -19.89
C ILE A 680 -23.81 0.51 -18.78
N TRP A 681 -23.29 1.73 -18.87
CA TRP A 681 -22.37 2.31 -17.88
C TRP A 681 -23.10 3.33 -17.02
N TYR A 682 -22.99 3.21 -15.71
CA TYR A 682 -23.86 3.89 -14.74
C TYR A 682 -23.16 4.97 -13.93
N THR A 683 -23.94 5.77 -13.21
CA THR A 683 -23.48 6.80 -12.27
C THR A 683 -22.42 6.24 -11.31
N PRO A 684 -21.29 6.96 -11.12
CA PRO A 684 -20.24 6.53 -10.20
C PRO A 684 -20.69 6.67 -8.74
N VAL A 685 -20.03 5.92 -7.85
CA VAL A 685 -20.27 5.90 -6.41
C VAL A 685 -18.93 6.14 -5.73
N THR A 686 -18.75 7.33 -5.17
CA THR A 686 -17.54 7.67 -4.41
C THR A 686 -17.86 7.88 -2.94
N GLY A 687 -16.98 7.37 -2.08
CA GLY A 687 -17.04 7.54 -0.64
C GLY A 687 -17.68 6.38 0.11
N ILE A 688 -18.19 6.68 1.30
CA ILE A 688 -18.78 5.68 2.19
C ILE A 688 -20.17 5.31 1.66
N TRP A 689 -20.33 4.08 1.16
CA TRP A 689 -21.60 3.62 0.59
C TRP A 689 -22.22 2.40 1.31
N GLN A 690 -21.57 1.91 2.37
CA GLN A 690 -22.15 0.94 3.32
C GLN A 690 -21.93 1.37 4.77
N THR A 691 -22.64 0.72 5.70
CA THR A 691 -22.74 1.12 7.12
C THR A 691 -21.38 1.27 7.80
N VAL A 692 -21.27 2.29 8.64
CA VAL A 692 -20.15 2.51 9.56
C VAL A 692 -20.62 2.27 10.98
N TRP A 693 -19.86 1.52 11.77
CA TRP A 693 -20.18 1.30 13.18
C TRP A 693 -18.93 1.11 14.01
N MET A 694 -19.05 1.30 15.32
CA MET A 694 -18.03 0.92 16.29
C MET A 694 -18.50 -0.28 17.09
N GLU A 695 -17.55 -1.11 17.52
CA GLU A 695 -17.79 -2.27 18.38
C GLU A 695 -16.78 -2.24 19.54
N GLN A 696 -17.27 -2.32 20.78
CA GLN A 696 -16.45 -2.48 21.97
C GLN A 696 -16.35 -3.96 22.34
N VAL A 697 -15.12 -4.46 22.34
CA VAL A 697 -14.78 -5.88 22.55
C VAL A 697 -13.83 -6.08 23.73
N PRO A 698 -13.82 -7.26 24.36
CA PRO A 698 -12.90 -7.57 25.45
C PRO A 698 -11.42 -7.35 25.09
N LEU A 699 -10.68 -6.73 26.02
CA LEU A 699 -9.30 -6.27 25.82
C LEU A 699 -8.30 -7.42 25.68
N ALA A 700 -8.48 -8.48 26.47
CA ALA A 700 -7.54 -9.59 26.59
C ALA A 700 -7.67 -10.62 25.46
N HIS A 701 -8.89 -11.12 25.22
CA HIS A 701 -9.23 -12.05 24.16
C HIS A 701 -10.69 -11.85 23.74
N HIS A 702 -10.90 -11.70 22.44
CA HIS A 702 -12.21 -11.72 21.79
C HIS A 702 -12.14 -12.54 20.50
N ILE A 703 -13.30 -13.01 20.06
CA ILE A 703 -13.52 -13.73 18.82
C ILE A 703 -13.51 -12.71 17.67
N GLU A 704 -12.51 -12.78 16.80
CA GLU A 704 -12.36 -11.88 15.65
C GLU A 704 -13.22 -12.35 14.48
N ALA A 705 -13.24 -13.66 14.22
CA ALA A 705 -13.96 -14.23 13.08
C ALA A 705 -14.44 -15.65 13.36
N LEU A 706 -15.49 -16.05 12.63
CA LEU A 706 -15.98 -17.42 12.57
C LEU A 706 -15.86 -17.94 11.15
N LYS A 707 -15.34 -19.16 10.98
CA LYS A 707 -15.53 -19.94 9.76
C LYS A 707 -16.47 -21.08 10.06
N VAL A 708 -17.63 -21.10 9.40
CA VAL A 708 -18.66 -22.13 9.55
C VAL A 708 -18.84 -22.82 8.19
N THR A 709 -18.67 -24.13 8.16
CA THR A 709 -18.70 -24.90 6.91
C THR A 709 -19.44 -26.22 7.14
N PRO A 710 -20.58 -26.46 6.46
CA PRO A 710 -21.21 -27.78 6.48
C PRO A 710 -20.24 -28.87 5.99
N ALA A 711 -20.23 -30.03 6.65
CA ALA A 711 -19.47 -31.18 6.16
C ALA A 711 -20.07 -31.73 4.85
N GLU A 712 -19.28 -32.47 4.07
CA GLU A 712 -19.65 -33.01 2.76
C GLU A 712 -20.92 -33.88 2.77
N GLN A 713 -21.23 -34.54 3.90
CA GLN A 713 -22.45 -35.35 4.08
C GLN A 713 -23.59 -34.58 4.78
N CYS A 714 -23.36 -33.33 5.15
CA CYS A 714 -24.26 -32.51 5.95
C CYS A 714 -24.76 -33.18 7.25
N ASP A 715 -23.98 -34.10 7.82
CA ASP A 715 -24.22 -34.78 9.10
C ASP A 715 -23.50 -34.08 10.27
N ALA A 716 -22.72 -33.04 9.98
CA ALA A 716 -22.03 -32.21 10.93
C ALA A 716 -21.70 -30.83 10.34
N VAL A 717 -21.45 -29.86 11.21
CA VAL A 717 -20.90 -28.56 10.84
C VAL A 717 -19.51 -28.38 11.43
N GLU A 718 -18.58 -27.92 10.60
CA GLU A 718 -17.22 -27.55 11.02
C GLU A 718 -17.19 -26.06 11.37
N VAL A 719 -16.76 -25.75 12.60
CA VAL A 719 -16.66 -24.38 13.10
C VAL A 719 -15.23 -24.09 13.57
N VAL A 720 -14.70 -22.95 13.16
CA VAL A 720 -13.44 -22.39 13.67
C VAL A 720 -13.73 -21.00 14.22
N ALA A 721 -13.55 -20.81 15.52
CA ALA A 721 -13.51 -19.48 16.14
C ALA A 721 -12.07 -18.97 16.18
N PHE A 722 -11.80 -17.92 15.42
CA PHE A 722 -10.50 -17.24 15.41
C PHE A 722 -10.51 -16.15 16.48
N LEU A 723 -9.54 -16.20 17.39
CA LEU A 723 -9.27 -15.09 18.29
C LEU A 723 -8.34 -14.08 17.64
N HIS A 724 -8.56 -12.80 17.94
CA HIS A 724 -7.73 -11.67 17.46
C HIS A 724 -6.23 -11.82 17.75
N ARG A 725 -5.91 -12.61 18.79
CA ARG A 725 -4.55 -13.03 19.12
C ARG A 725 -4.56 -14.53 19.44
N PRO A 726 -3.64 -15.32 18.86
CA PRO A 726 -3.53 -16.73 19.18
C PRO A 726 -3.29 -16.94 20.67
N SER A 727 -4.06 -17.84 21.30
CA SER A 727 -3.85 -18.23 22.69
C SER A 727 -3.26 -19.63 22.80
N ARG A 728 -2.14 -19.76 23.53
CA ARG A 728 -1.58 -21.08 23.89
C ARG A 728 -2.13 -21.63 25.20
N ASN A 729 -2.95 -20.86 25.91
CA ASN A 729 -3.53 -21.26 27.18
C ASN A 729 -4.53 -22.41 26.97
N PRO A 730 -4.26 -23.64 27.48
CA PRO A 730 -5.19 -24.76 27.33
C PRO A 730 -6.47 -24.60 28.17
N ARG A 731 -6.51 -23.59 29.05
CA ARG A 731 -7.70 -23.24 29.83
C ARG A 731 -8.64 -22.30 29.07
N LEU A 732 -8.29 -21.82 27.89
CA LEU A 732 -9.16 -20.96 27.09
C LEU A 732 -9.84 -21.81 26.00
N ALA A 733 -11.15 -21.98 26.12
CA ALA A 733 -11.96 -22.80 25.22
C ALA A 733 -13.12 -21.98 24.63
N VAL A 734 -13.76 -22.56 23.63
CA VAL A 734 -14.93 -22.00 22.97
C VAL A 734 -16.06 -23.01 23.07
N GLU A 735 -17.17 -22.56 23.63
CA GLU A 735 -18.43 -23.29 23.64
C GLU A 735 -19.26 -22.91 22.42
N TYR A 736 -19.76 -23.92 21.71
CA TYR A 736 -20.64 -23.77 20.56
C TYR A 736 -22.00 -24.35 20.94
N THR A 737 -23.06 -23.54 20.85
CA THR A 737 -24.43 -23.96 21.07
C THR A 737 -25.22 -23.76 19.78
N VAL A 738 -25.72 -24.84 19.21
CA VAL A 738 -26.53 -24.84 17.99
C VAL A 738 -28.00 -24.99 18.37
N ARG A 739 -28.85 -24.10 17.84
CA ARG A 739 -30.30 -24.16 18.02
C ARG A 739 -31.02 -24.27 16.68
N LEU A 740 -32.14 -24.99 16.70
CA LEU A 740 -33.10 -25.06 15.61
C LEU A 740 -34.48 -24.74 16.20
N HIS A 741 -35.17 -23.74 15.64
CA HIS A 741 -36.47 -23.26 16.15
C HIS A 741 -36.43 -22.93 17.66
N GLY A 742 -35.33 -22.33 18.11
CA GLY A 742 -35.11 -21.96 19.52
C GLY A 742 -34.73 -23.12 20.46
N GLN A 743 -34.74 -24.37 20.00
CA GLN A 743 -34.33 -25.53 20.81
C GLN A 743 -32.86 -25.88 20.57
N VAL A 744 -32.11 -26.15 21.64
CA VAL A 744 -30.71 -26.60 21.55
C VAL A 744 -30.69 -28.02 20.98
N VAL A 745 -30.12 -28.16 19.79
CA VAL A 745 -29.98 -29.46 19.10
C VAL A 745 -28.58 -30.04 19.22
N ALA A 746 -27.57 -29.20 19.42
CA ALA A 746 -26.21 -29.63 19.70
C ALA A 746 -25.48 -28.60 20.57
N ARG A 747 -24.57 -29.10 21.41
CA ARG A 747 -23.65 -28.28 22.19
C ARG A 747 -22.32 -29.00 22.28
N THR A 748 -21.23 -28.27 22.09
CA THR A 748 -19.88 -28.82 22.25
C THR A 748 -18.91 -27.75 22.72
N VAL A 749 -17.79 -28.17 23.28
CA VAL A 749 -16.69 -27.29 23.67
C VAL A 749 -15.45 -27.74 22.92
N GLY A 750 -14.73 -26.78 22.35
CA GLY A 750 -13.49 -27.01 21.65
C GLY A 750 -12.46 -25.95 21.97
N ARG A 751 -11.22 -26.17 21.54
CA ARG A 751 -10.17 -25.19 21.72
C ARG A 751 -10.33 -24.03 20.73
N ALA A 752 -10.07 -22.81 21.17
CA ALA A 752 -10.02 -21.65 20.27
C ALA A 752 -8.95 -21.83 19.17
N ASN A 753 -9.14 -21.20 18.00
CA ASN A 753 -8.26 -21.29 16.83
C ASN A 753 -8.01 -22.74 16.37
N ARG A 754 -8.95 -23.65 16.61
CA ARG A 754 -8.96 -25.04 16.13
C ARG A 754 -10.29 -25.33 15.46
N LYS A 755 -10.25 -26.26 14.51
CA LYS A 755 -11.45 -26.81 13.89
C LYS A 755 -12.18 -27.68 14.91
N VAL A 756 -13.47 -27.39 15.09
CA VAL A 756 -14.39 -28.12 15.96
C VAL A 756 -15.51 -28.65 15.08
N VAL A 757 -15.84 -29.93 15.26
CA VAL A 757 -16.93 -30.58 14.53
C VAL A 757 -18.13 -30.69 15.47
N VAL A 758 -19.27 -30.13 15.07
CA VAL A 758 -20.53 -30.25 15.79
C VAL A 758 -21.41 -31.24 15.03
N ALA A 759 -21.64 -32.42 15.61
CA ALA A 759 -22.44 -33.46 14.99
C ALA A 759 -23.93 -33.07 14.93
N LEU A 760 -24.55 -33.28 13.78
CA LEU A 760 -25.95 -33.01 13.45
C LEU A 760 -26.48 -34.13 12.53
N PRO A 761 -26.57 -35.39 12.99
CA PRO A 761 -26.82 -36.55 12.12
C PRO A 761 -28.17 -36.52 11.39
N ASP A 762 -29.16 -35.82 11.94
CA ASP A 762 -30.49 -35.63 11.35
C ASP A 762 -30.72 -34.16 10.93
N ALA A 763 -29.71 -33.53 10.33
CA ALA A 763 -29.77 -32.14 9.91
C ALA A 763 -30.89 -31.88 8.89
N GLN A 764 -31.65 -30.81 9.09
CA GLN A 764 -32.56 -30.28 8.09
C GLN A 764 -31.77 -29.45 7.08
N LEU A 765 -31.82 -29.87 5.81
CA LEU A 765 -31.08 -29.22 4.75
C LEU A 765 -31.77 -27.94 4.29
N TRP A 766 -30.95 -26.92 4.04
CA TRP A 766 -31.35 -25.66 3.43
C TRP A 766 -31.53 -25.84 1.91
N SER A 767 -32.65 -25.35 1.39
CA SER A 767 -32.95 -25.23 -0.04
C SER A 767 -33.87 -24.03 -0.30
N PRO A 768 -34.09 -23.62 -1.57
CA PRO A 768 -35.04 -22.55 -1.89
C PRO A 768 -36.47 -22.77 -1.39
N GLU A 769 -36.91 -24.04 -1.37
CA GLU A 769 -38.22 -24.47 -0.90
C GLU A 769 -38.25 -24.62 0.63
N ASN A 770 -37.13 -24.97 1.24
CA ASN A 770 -36.98 -25.18 2.67
C ASN A 770 -35.76 -24.43 3.25
N PRO A 771 -35.83 -23.10 3.42
CA PRO A 771 -34.68 -22.27 3.82
C PRO A 771 -34.41 -22.34 5.32
N VAL A 772 -34.14 -23.54 5.84
CA VAL A 772 -33.89 -23.79 7.26
C VAL A 772 -32.53 -23.24 7.68
N LEU A 773 -32.52 -22.42 8.73
CA LEU A 773 -31.32 -21.88 9.35
C LEU A 773 -31.22 -22.33 10.80
N TYR A 774 -29.99 -22.60 11.23
CA TYR A 774 -29.62 -22.90 12.59
C TYR A 774 -29.02 -21.66 13.25
N ASP A 775 -29.43 -21.35 14.48
CA ASP A 775 -28.76 -20.33 15.28
C ASP A 775 -27.49 -20.93 15.88
N LEU A 776 -26.38 -20.19 15.78
CA LEU A 776 -25.09 -20.57 16.34
C LEU A 776 -24.65 -19.52 17.36
N ASN A 777 -24.68 -19.89 18.64
CA ASN A 777 -24.14 -19.08 19.72
C ASN A 777 -22.74 -19.59 20.07
N VAL A 778 -21.74 -18.68 20.08
CA VAL A 778 -20.33 -19.01 20.30
C VAL A 778 -19.79 -18.20 21.48
N ARG A 779 -19.33 -18.89 22.52
CA ARG A 779 -18.87 -18.27 23.77
C ARG A 779 -17.42 -18.62 24.07
N LEU A 780 -16.59 -17.61 24.24
CA LEU A 780 -15.23 -17.76 24.73
C LEU A 780 -15.27 -17.92 26.26
N ILE A 781 -14.80 -19.06 26.76
CA ILE A 781 -14.94 -19.44 28.18
C ILE A 781 -13.63 -19.98 28.76
N PRO A 782 -13.38 -19.75 30.06
CA PRO A 782 -12.31 -20.41 30.79
C PRO A 782 -12.76 -21.81 31.25
N VAL A 783 -11.92 -22.83 31.04
CA VAL A 783 -12.14 -24.22 31.46
C VAL A 783 -11.03 -24.72 32.39
N ILE A 784 -11.36 -25.73 33.19
CA ILE A 784 -10.34 -26.53 33.89
C ILE A 784 -9.44 -27.16 32.83
N ASN A 785 -8.11 -27.10 33.02
CA ASN A 785 -7.13 -27.59 32.04
C ASN A 785 -7.47 -29.04 31.65
N PRO A 786 -7.91 -29.30 30.41
CA PRO A 786 -8.35 -30.63 29.99
C PRO A 786 -7.17 -31.51 29.57
N LEU A 787 -5.95 -30.96 29.51
CA LEU A 787 -4.74 -31.70 29.17
C LEU A 787 -4.10 -32.33 30.42
N PRO A 788 -3.65 -33.59 30.36
CA PRO A 788 -3.05 -34.28 31.51
C PRO A 788 -1.77 -33.59 32.00
N GLU A 789 -1.59 -33.52 33.32
CA GLU A 789 -0.39 -32.94 33.95
C GLU A 789 0.83 -33.86 33.81
N LYS A 790 2.03 -33.26 33.78
CA LYS A 790 3.31 -33.93 33.49
C LYS A 790 3.78 -35.00 34.51
N ASN A 791 3.06 -35.20 35.61
CA ASN A 791 3.56 -35.97 36.77
C ASN A 791 3.17 -37.46 36.81
N ASP A 792 2.37 -37.97 35.87
CA ASP A 792 2.13 -39.41 35.76
C ASP A 792 3.22 -40.07 34.90
N GLU A 793 4.22 -40.64 35.57
CA GLU A 793 5.37 -41.37 34.99
C GLU A 793 4.99 -42.66 34.23
N GLN A 794 3.70 -42.95 34.04
CA GLN A 794 3.25 -44.05 33.20
C GLN A 794 2.12 -43.57 32.28
N GLN A 795 2.47 -43.33 31.00
CA GLN A 795 1.63 -43.38 29.78
C GLN A 795 1.44 -42.15 28.86
N PRO A 796 1.64 -40.85 29.18
CA PRO A 796 1.22 -39.80 28.25
C PRO A 796 2.18 -39.55 27.06
N ALA A 797 3.48 -39.74 27.24
CA ALA A 797 4.48 -39.37 26.23
C ALA A 797 4.53 -40.31 25.02
N GLN A 798 4.05 -41.55 25.15
CA GLN A 798 3.99 -42.54 24.05
C GLN A 798 2.68 -42.41 23.24
N LEU A 799 1.52 -42.20 23.87
CA LEU A 799 0.25 -42.02 23.13
C LEU A 799 0.25 -40.76 22.24
N ILE A 800 0.95 -39.69 22.66
CA ILE A 800 0.96 -38.39 21.97
C ILE A 800 2.07 -38.29 20.90
N ARG A 801 3.06 -39.20 20.93
CA ARG A 801 4.17 -39.24 19.95
C ARG A 801 3.89 -40.18 18.77
N ASP A 802 3.14 -41.25 18.97
CA ASP A 802 3.00 -42.32 17.97
C ASP A 802 1.66 -42.31 17.20
N THR A 803 0.75 -41.35 17.48
CA THR A 803 -0.55 -41.30 16.81
C THR A 803 -0.61 -40.19 15.73
N PRO A 804 -0.90 -40.50 14.45
CA PRO A 804 -1.06 -39.51 13.37
C PRO A 804 -2.23 -38.52 13.57
N LEU A 805 -3.06 -38.72 14.59
CA LEU A 805 -4.34 -38.07 14.86
C LEU A 805 -4.29 -37.11 16.06
N ARG A 806 -3.26 -36.24 16.16
CA ARG A 806 -3.15 -35.25 17.27
C ARG A 806 -4.40 -34.39 17.46
N GLY A 807 -5.11 -34.05 16.37
CA GLY A 807 -6.33 -33.24 16.42
C GLY A 807 -7.54 -33.94 17.04
N CYS A 808 -7.72 -35.24 16.79
CA CYS A 808 -8.89 -35.99 17.25
C CYS A 808 -8.84 -36.25 18.76
N VAL A 809 -7.65 -36.54 19.31
CA VAL A 809 -7.45 -36.76 20.75
C VAL A 809 -7.56 -35.44 21.52
N GLU A 810 -7.07 -34.32 20.98
CA GLU A 810 -7.27 -33.02 21.59
C GLU A 810 -8.76 -32.63 21.62
N ALA A 811 -9.47 -32.81 20.49
CA ALA A 811 -10.90 -32.49 20.42
C ALA A 811 -11.72 -33.24 21.48
N SER A 812 -11.50 -34.54 21.68
CA SER A 812 -12.26 -35.32 22.66
C SER A 812 -12.04 -34.89 24.11
N LEU A 813 -10.85 -34.35 24.45
CA LEU A 813 -10.56 -33.83 25.79
C LEU A 813 -11.36 -32.56 26.11
N TYR A 814 -11.61 -31.70 25.10
CA TYR A 814 -12.35 -30.45 25.31
C TYR A 814 -13.87 -30.63 25.36
N VAL A 815 -14.43 -31.64 24.68
CA VAL A 815 -15.88 -31.92 24.69
C VAL A 815 -16.43 -32.11 26.12
N GLY A 816 -15.61 -32.68 27.02
CA GLY A 816 -15.95 -32.88 28.44
C GLY A 816 -15.38 -31.85 29.41
N ALA A 817 -14.79 -30.76 28.92
CA ALA A 817 -14.11 -29.79 29.78
C ALA A 817 -15.10 -29.02 30.66
N GLN A 818 -14.79 -28.93 31.96
CA GLN A 818 -15.62 -28.18 32.92
C GLN A 818 -15.30 -26.69 32.88
N VAL A 819 -16.34 -25.86 32.78
CA VAL A 819 -16.22 -24.39 32.83
C VAL A 819 -15.76 -23.96 34.22
N SER A 820 -14.76 -23.07 34.28
CA SER A 820 -14.07 -22.67 35.51
C SER A 820 -14.25 -21.20 35.90
N GLY A 821 -14.97 -20.41 35.10
CA GLY A 821 -15.17 -18.98 35.31
C GLY A 821 -16.26 -18.41 34.40
N GLU A 822 -16.37 -17.08 34.36
CA GLU A 822 -17.39 -16.37 33.57
C GLU A 822 -17.04 -16.33 32.07
N VAL A 823 -18.07 -16.08 31.24
CA VAL A 823 -17.91 -15.87 29.80
C VAL A 823 -17.03 -14.65 29.55
N ILE A 824 -16.03 -14.79 28.68
CA ILE A 824 -15.08 -13.72 28.35
C ILE A 824 -15.62 -12.87 27.20
N ASP A 825 -16.18 -13.53 26.19
CA ASP A 825 -16.72 -12.94 24.98
C ASP A 825 -17.82 -13.85 24.40
N GLU A 826 -18.77 -13.27 23.68
CA GLU A 826 -19.92 -13.97 23.10
C GLU A 826 -20.29 -13.37 21.75
N VAL A 827 -20.51 -14.23 20.75
CA VAL A 827 -21.00 -13.85 19.43
C VAL A 827 -22.14 -14.76 18.99
N ASP A 828 -23.13 -14.16 18.35
CA ASP A 828 -24.22 -14.87 17.69
C ASP A 828 -24.02 -14.86 16.18
N SER A 829 -24.33 -15.99 15.55
CA SER A 829 -24.26 -16.22 14.11
C SER A 829 -25.35 -17.21 13.71
N TYR A 830 -25.39 -17.58 12.43
CA TYR A 830 -26.29 -18.58 11.90
C TYR A 830 -25.62 -19.35 10.76
N PHE A 831 -26.19 -20.50 10.40
CA PHE A 831 -25.78 -21.24 9.21
C PHE A 831 -26.92 -22.07 8.63
N GLY A 832 -26.81 -22.42 7.35
CA GLY A 832 -27.68 -23.38 6.67
C GLY A 832 -26.90 -24.64 6.29
N MET A 833 -27.50 -25.81 6.46
CA MET A 833 -26.88 -27.09 6.10
C MET A 833 -27.18 -27.38 4.63
N ARG A 834 -26.19 -27.25 3.74
CA ARG A 834 -26.38 -27.54 2.32
C ARG A 834 -25.08 -27.92 1.63
N TRP A 835 -25.19 -28.77 0.61
CA TRP A 835 -24.08 -29.19 -0.23
C TRP A 835 -24.34 -28.79 -1.69
N VAL A 836 -23.33 -28.24 -2.36
CA VAL A 836 -23.40 -27.86 -3.77
C VAL A 836 -22.29 -28.56 -4.52
N SER A 837 -22.61 -29.19 -5.65
CA SER A 837 -21.64 -29.94 -6.45
C SER A 837 -22.04 -29.99 -7.93
N VAL A 838 -21.15 -30.51 -8.76
CA VAL A 838 -21.47 -30.94 -10.13
C VAL A 838 -21.44 -32.46 -10.16
N GLY A 839 -22.46 -33.07 -10.77
CA GLY A 839 -22.57 -34.52 -10.87
C GLY A 839 -23.33 -34.97 -12.11
N PRO A 840 -23.53 -36.28 -12.30
CA PRO A 840 -24.18 -36.81 -13.49
C PRO A 840 -25.66 -36.39 -13.56
N HIS A 841 -26.12 -35.97 -14.74
CA HIS A 841 -27.55 -35.72 -14.98
C HIS A 841 -28.36 -37.03 -14.95
N PRO A 842 -29.57 -37.08 -14.35
CA PRO A 842 -30.36 -38.31 -14.20
C PRO A 842 -30.73 -39.02 -15.50
N THR A 843 -30.81 -38.28 -16.62
CA THR A 843 -31.15 -38.82 -17.94
C THR A 843 -29.94 -39.08 -18.84
N GLY A 844 -28.71 -38.84 -18.34
CA GLY A 844 -27.44 -39.07 -19.05
C GLY A 844 -26.98 -37.92 -19.97
N GLY A 845 -25.71 -37.94 -20.39
CA GLY A 845 -25.15 -37.02 -21.41
C GLY A 845 -24.18 -35.95 -20.87
N GLN A 846 -24.66 -35.03 -20.03
CA GLN A 846 -23.92 -33.86 -19.56
C GLN A 846 -23.90 -33.78 -18.01
N PRO A 847 -22.81 -33.31 -17.37
CA PRO A 847 -22.83 -32.98 -15.95
C PRO A 847 -23.81 -31.85 -15.62
N THR A 848 -24.40 -31.87 -14.43
CA THR A 848 -25.38 -30.88 -13.96
C THR A 848 -25.07 -30.39 -12.56
N MET A 849 -25.56 -29.18 -12.24
CA MET A 849 -25.46 -28.61 -10.89
C MET A 849 -26.41 -29.34 -9.94
N LEU A 850 -25.88 -29.72 -8.78
CA LEU A 850 -26.61 -30.41 -7.72
C LEU A 850 -26.68 -29.53 -6.48
N LEU A 851 -27.85 -29.48 -5.85
CA LEU A 851 -28.05 -28.99 -4.49
C LEU A 851 -28.53 -30.16 -3.64
N ASN A 852 -27.78 -30.47 -2.57
CA ASN A 852 -28.07 -31.60 -1.69
C ASN A 852 -28.22 -32.92 -2.47
N ASP A 853 -27.26 -33.16 -3.38
CA ASP A 853 -27.15 -34.32 -4.28
C ASP A 853 -28.32 -34.50 -5.28
N LYS A 854 -29.14 -33.46 -5.46
CA LYS A 854 -30.26 -33.44 -6.40
C LYS A 854 -30.06 -32.38 -7.46
N PRO A 855 -30.29 -32.68 -8.75
CA PRO A 855 -30.30 -31.67 -9.79
C PRO A 855 -31.29 -30.57 -9.47
N LEU A 856 -30.84 -29.32 -9.56
CA LEU A 856 -31.68 -28.16 -9.38
C LEU A 856 -31.37 -27.16 -10.48
N PHE A 857 -32.37 -26.85 -11.29
CA PHE A 857 -32.22 -25.84 -12.33
C PHE A 857 -32.21 -24.44 -11.70
N HIS A 858 -31.11 -23.72 -11.88
CA HIS A 858 -30.97 -22.35 -11.40
C HIS A 858 -31.63 -21.39 -12.39
N LEU A 859 -32.90 -21.05 -12.17
CA LEU A 859 -33.59 -20.02 -12.94
C LEU A 859 -33.59 -18.72 -12.14
N GLY A 860 -32.88 -17.71 -12.65
CA GLY A 860 -32.68 -16.47 -11.93
C GLY A 860 -32.75 -15.22 -12.77
N THR A 861 -32.48 -14.10 -12.12
CA THR A 861 -32.36 -12.79 -12.76
C THR A 861 -30.99 -12.16 -12.48
N LEU A 862 -30.51 -11.39 -13.45
CA LEU A 862 -29.34 -10.55 -13.30
C LEU A 862 -29.74 -9.36 -12.42
N ASP A 863 -29.09 -9.22 -11.27
CA ASP A 863 -29.37 -8.14 -10.32
C ASP A 863 -28.17 -7.20 -10.25
N GLN A 864 -28.33 -6.02 -10.86
CA GLN A 864 -27.32 -4.95 -10.86
C GLN A 864 -27.20 -4.28 -9.48
N GLY A 865 -28.29 -4.23 -8.69
CA GLY A 865 -28.31 -3.53 -7.40
C GLY A 865 -28.10 -2.00 -7.47
N TRP A 866 -28.53 -1.32 -8.54
CA TRP A 866 -28.52 0.15 -8.63
C TRP A 866 -29.89 0.73 -8.28
N TRP A 867 -29.94 1.55 -7.24
CA TRP A 867 -31.12 2.22 -6.71
C TRP A 867 -31.23 3.66 -7.23
N PRO A 868 -32.46 4.14 -7.53
CA PRO A 868 -32.66 5.47 -8.11
C PRO A 868 -32.18 6.62 -7.24
N ASP A 869 -32.24 6.44 -5.93
CA ASP A 869 -31.99 7.43 -4.90
C ASP A 869 -30.72 7.14 -4.08
N GLY A 870 -30.35 5.86 -3.93
CA GLY A 870 -29.16 5.41 -3.20
C GLY A 870 -28.00 4.86 -4.04
N LEU A 871 -28.15 4.72 -5.36
CA LEU A 871 -27.16 4.09 -6.26
C LEU A 871 -26.77 2.68 -5.78
N LEU A 872 -25.52 2.43 -5.38
CA LEU A 872 -25.13 1.11 -4.85
C LEU A 872 -25.75 0.80 -3.49
N THR A 873 -26.25 1.79 -2.76
CA THR A 873 -26.80 1.59 -1.42
C THR A 873 -28.32 1.40 -1.47
N PRO A 874 -28.88 0.27 -1.02
CA PRO A 874 -30.33 0.12 -0.90
C PRO A 874 -30.90 1.14 0.10
N PRO A 875 -32.08 1.74 -0.16
CA PRO A 875 -32.72 2.67 0.78
C PRO A 875 -33.01 2.05 2.16
N GLY A 876 -33.20 0.74 2.21
CA GLY A 876 -33.40 -0.02 3.43
C GLY A 876 -33.81 -1.47 3.16
N ASP A 877 -34.02 -2.23 4.24
CA ASP A 877 -34.38 -3.64 4.18
C ASP A 877 -35.69 -3.91 3.46
N ASP A 878 -36.69 -3.03 3.62
CA ASP A 878 -37.98 -3.19 2.95
C ASP A 878 -37.84 -3.13 1.43
N ALA A 879 -36.89 -2.33 0.92
CA ALA A 879 -36.61 -2.23 -0.51
C ALA A 879 -35.92 -3.52 -1.02
N ILE A 880 -34.93 -4.04 -0.28
CA ILE A 880 -34.31 -5.33 -0.57
C ILE A 880 -35.37 -6.44 -0.61
N LEU A 881 -36.18 -6.53 0.46
CA LEU A 881 -37.22 -7.53 0.58
C LEU A 881 -38.29 -7.39 -0.50
N PHE A 882 -38.62 -6.19 -0.95
CA PHE A 882 -39.57 -5.98 -2.04
C PHE A 882 -39.12 -6.66 -3.33
N GLU A 883 -37.89 -6.41 -3.79
CA GLU A 883 -37.36 -7.03 -5.02
C GLU A 883 -37.23 -8.56 -4.85
N LEU A 884 -36.65 -9.03 -3.74
CA LEU A 884 -36.46 -10.47 -3.50
C LEU A 884 -37.79 -11.22 -3.40
N ASN A 885 -38.79 -10.68 -2.71
CA ASN A 885 -40.11 -11.29 -2.63
C ASN A 885 -40.83 -11.28 -3.99
N TYR A 886 -40.68 -10.21 -4.78
CA TYR A 886 -41.22 -10.16 -6.14
C TYR A 886 -40.63 -11.26 -7.02
N LEU A 887 -39.30 -11.44 -7.00
CA LEU A 887 -38.62 -12.49 -7.78
C LEU A 887 -39.03 -13.89 -7.33
N LYS A 888 -39.09 -14.15 -6.02
CA LYS A 888 -39.56 -15.43 -5.50
C LYS A 888 -41.02 -15.70 -5.89
N ALA A 889 -41.88 -14.69 -5.82
CA ALA A 889 -43.26 -14.80 -6.27
C ALA A 889 -43.37 -15.05 -7.78
N ALA A 890 -42.43 -14.51 -8.57
CA ALA A 890 -42.32 -14.73 -10.01
C ALA A 890 -41.77 -16.11 -10.42
N GLY A 891 -41.49 -17.01 -9.47
CA GLY A 891 -41.01 -18.36 -9.73
C GLY A 891 -39.50 -18.45 -9.99
N PHE A 892 -38.73 -17.39 -9.73
CA PHE A 892 -37.27 -17.47 -9.71
C PHE A 892 -36.79 -18.06 -8.39
N ASN A 893 -35.73 -18.88 -8.45
CA ASN A 893 -35.07 -19.45 -7.28
C ASN A 893 -33.64 -18.93 -7.09
N THR A 894 -33.14 -18.14 -8.06
CA THR A 894 -31.76 -17.68 -8.11
C THR A 894 -31.70 -16.18 -8.41
N VAL A 895 -30.68 -15.50 -7.87
CA VAL A 895 -30.27 -14.15 -8.27
C VAL A 895 -28.77 -14.15 -8.53
N ARG A 896 -28.35 -13.55 -9.64
CA ARG A 896 -26.94 -13.31 -9.91
C ARG A 896 -26.63 -11.87 -9.56
N LYS A 897 -25.91 -11.65 -8.46
CA LYS A 897 -25.51 -10.31 -8.03
C LYS A 897 -24.35 -9.89 -8.92
N HIS A 898 -24.66 -9.05 -9.90
CA HIS A 898 -23.79 -8.79 -11.05
C HIS A 898 -22.74 -7.75 -10.72
N ILE A 899 -21.47 -8.12 -10.90
CA ILE A 899 -20.24 -7.31 -10.73
C ILE A 899 -20.27 -6.32 -9.55
N LYS A 900 -20.90 -6.70 -8.44
CA LYS A 900 -21.17 -5.89 -7.25
C LYS A 900 -21.18 -6.80 -6.02
N VAL A 901 -20.70 -6.30 -4.88
CA VAL A 901 -20.89 -6.94 -3.57
C VAL A 901 -21.92 -6.16 -2.77
N GLU A 902 -22.97 -6.81 -2.27
CA GLU A 902 -23.98 -6.14 -1.43
C GLU A 902 -23.58 -6.06 0.04
N SER A 903 -24.34 -5.30 0.83
CA SER A 903 -24.24 -5.40 2.29
C SER A 903 -24.64 -6.80 2.78
N ALA A 904 -24.06 -7.26 3.90
CA ALA A 904 -24.38 -8.54 4.53
C ALA A 904 -25.90 -8.76 4.76
N ARG A 905 -26.67 -7.67 4.91
CA ARG A 905 -28.13 -7.71 5.07
C ARG A 905 -28.84 -8.29 3.84
N TYR A 906 -28.35 -8.01 2.64
CA TYR A 906 -28.91 -8.56 1.41
C TYR A 906 -28.83 -10.10 1.40
N TYR A 907 -27.63 -10.63 1.66
CA TYR A 907 -27.41 -12.08 1.69
C TYR A 907 -28.16 -12.75 2.85
N TYR A 908 -28.25 -12.10 4.01
CA TYR A 908 -29.10 -12.58 5.12
C TYR A 908 -30.57 -12.74 4.70
N HIS A 909 -31.11 -11.80 3.92
CA HIS A 909 -32.47 -11.93 3.39
C HIS A 909 -32.58 -13.04 2.35
N CYS A 910 -31.60 -13.22 1.46
CA CYS A 910 -31.55 -14.36 0.54
C CYS A 910 -31.50 -15.71 1.28
N ASP A 911 -30.69 -15.80 2.34
CA ASP A 911 -30.57 -16.99 3.18
C ASP A 911 -31.91 -17.37 3.82
N ARG A 912 -32.65 -16.38 4.34
CA ARG A 912 -33.96 -16.59 4.99
C ARG A 912 -35.09 -16.85 4.00
N LEU A 913 -35.04 -16.18 2.85
CA LEU A 913 -36.05 -16.35 1.81
C LEU A 913 -35.83 -17.64 1.01
N GLY A 914 -34.63 -18.23 1.02
CA GLY A 914 -34.35 -19.36 0.15
C GLY A 914 -34.22 -18.92 -1.31
N LEU A 915 -33.34 -17.97 -1.57
CA LEU A 915 -32.91 -17.60 -2.92
C LEU A 915 -31.43 -17.92 -3.06
N LEU A 916 -31.07 -18.66 -4.11
CA LEU A 916 -29.68 -18.94 -4.45
C LEU A 916 -29.01 -17.67 -4.97
N VAL A 917 -27.75 -17.47 -4.63
CA VAL A 917 -26.97 -16.32 -5.07
C VAL A 917 -25.76 -16.81 -5.86
N TRP A 918 -25.60 -16.27 -7.07
CA TRP A 918 -24.34 -16.28 -7.80
C TRP A 918 -23.67 -14.93 -7.52
N GLN A 919 -22.51 -14.97 -6.87
CA GLN A 919 -21.81 -13.76 -6.46
C GLN A 919 -20.69 -13.45 -7.42
N ASP A 920 -20.83 -12.36 -8.17
CA ASP A 920 -19.80 -11.88 -9.08
C ASP A 920 -18.72 -11.07 -8.33
N MET A 921 -17.48 -11.22 -8.77
CA MET A 921 -16.43 -10.25 -8.50
C MET A 921 -16.66 -8.98 -9.34
N PRO A 922 -16.58 -7.77 -8.77
CA PRO A 922 -16.60 -6.54 -9.56
C PRO A 922 -15.51 -6.51 -10.64
N SER A 923 -15.89 -6.22 -11.88
CA SER A 923 -14.93 -6.07 -12.99
C SER A 923 -14.10 -4.80 -12.84
N GLY A 924 -12.84 -4.84 -13.28
CA GLY A 924 -11.97 -3.66 -13.29
C GLY A 924 -11.02 -3.68 -14.47
N PHE A 925 -11.08 -2.64 -15.31
CA PHE A 925 -10.31 -2.57 -16.55
C PHE A 925 -10.23 -1.14 -17.10
N ILE A 926 -9.21 -0.87 -17.92
CA ILE A 926 -9.20 0.25 -18.87
C ILE A 926 -9.57 -0.26 -20.27
N PRO A 927 -10.06 0.59 -21.20
CA PRO A 927 -10.55 0.13 -22.51
C PRO A 927 -9.59 -0.76 -23.31
N ALA A 928 -8.28 -0.65 -23.10
CA ALA A 928 -7.27 -1.48 -23.77
C ALA A 928 -7.20 -2.93 -23.26
N GLN A 929 -7.86 -3.26 -22.14
CA GLN A 929 -7.81 -4.55 -21.45
C GLN A 929 -9.09 -5.38 -21.65
N PHE A 930 -9.89 -5.03 -22.65
CA PHE A 930 -11.11 -5.73 -22.96
C PHE A 930 -10.80 -6.94 -23.84
N VAL A 931 -11.18 -8.13 -23.38
CA VAL A 931 -11.02 -9.39 -24.12
C VAL A 931 -12.32 -9.69 -24.84
N ALA A 932 -12.28 -9.86 -26.16
CA ALA A 932 -13.45 -10.13 -26.98
C ALA A 932 -13.80 -11.64 -27.00
N PRO A 933 -15.04 -12.03 -27.38
CA PRO A 933 -15.46 -13.44 -27.40
C PRO A 933 -14.62 -14.38 -28.27
N ASN A 934 -13.98 -13.85 -29.32
CA ASN A 934 -13.21 -14.63 -30.30
C ASN A 934 -11.69 -14.46 -30.14
N ASP A 935 -11.23 -13.80 -29.08
CA ASP A 935 -9.80 -13.67 -28.82
C ASP A 935 -9.21 -15.03 -28.40
N GLU A 936 -7.94 -15.27 -28.73
CA GLU A 936 -7.26 -16.53 -28.39
C GLU A 936 -6.57 -16.46 -27.01
N ASP A 937 -6.30 -15.25 -26.51
CA ASP A 937 -5.51 -14.99 -25.31
C ASP A 937 -6.22 -14.00 -24.37
N GLU A 938 -5.97 -14.16 -23.07
CA GLU A 938 -6.40 -13.21 -22.03
C GLU A 938 -5.51 -11.95 -21.98
N ASP A 939 -5.95 -10.88 -21.30
CA ASP A 939 -5.15 -9.66 -21.14
C ASP A 939 -3.96 -9.86 -20.18
N GLN A 940 -2.90 -9.06 -20.38
CA GLN A 940 -1.76 -8.98 -19.48
C GLN A 940 -1.83 -7.73 -18.60
N ARG A 941 -2.26 -7.91 -17.34
CA ARG A 941 -2.35 -6.83 -16.36
C ARG A 941 -1.00 -6.51 -15.70
N SER A 942 -0.82 -5.25 -15.32
CA SER A 942 0.33 -4.85 -14.50
C SER A 942 0.32 -5.59 -13.15
N PRO A 943 1.50 -5.88 -12.53
CA PRO A 943 1.55 -6.53 -11.22
C PRO A 943 0.74 -5.80 -10.14
N HIS A 944 0.70 -4.48 -10.18
CA HIS A 944 -0.08 -3.68 -9.24
C HIS A 944 -1.59 -3.94 -9.37
N SER A 945 -2.08 -3.94 -10.61
CA SER A 945 -3.47 -4.18 -10.97
C SER A 945 -3.91 -5.61 -10.63
N SER A 946 -3.10 -6.60 -10.99
CA SER A 946 -3.39 -8.02 -10.73
C SER A 946 -3.38 -8.34 -9.24
N ILE A 947 -2.43 -7.81 -8.46
CA ILE A 947 -2.40 -7.98 -6.99
C ILE A 947 -3.63 -7.36 -6.35
N ARG A 948 -4.01 -6.15 -6.77
CA ARG A 948 -5.17 -5.43 -6.23
C ARG A 948 -6.47 -6.19 -6.46
N PHE A 949 -6.73 -6.60 -7.70
CA PHE A 949 -7.89 -7.45 -8.02
C PHE A 949 -7.87 -8.77 -7.23
N THR A 950 -6.71 -9.42 -7.13
CA THR A 950 -6.56 -10.69 -6.38
C THR A 950 -6.83 -10.48 -4.88
N ASN A 951 -6.44 -9.35 -4.28
CA ASN A 951 -6.71 -9.08 -2.87
C ASN A 951 -8.21 -8.88 -2.62
N GLU A 952 -8.87 -8.03 -3.40
CA GLU A 952 -10.31 -7.78 -3.27
C GLU A 952 -11.14 -9.06 -3.50
N LEU A 953 -10.73 -9.92 -4.45
CA LEU A 953 -11.35 -11.23 -4.66
C LEU A 953 -11.26 -12.13 -3.43
N GLN A 954 -10.07 -12.23 -2.81
CA GLN A 954 -9.87 -13.06 -1.62
C GLN A 954 -10.66 -12.51 -0.43
N GLU A 955 -10.67 -11.19 -0.24
CA GLU A 955 -11.45 -10.51 0.80
C GLU A 955 -12.95 -10.75 0.64
N MET A 956 -13.49 -10.59 -0.57
CA MET A 956 -14.90 -10.86 -0.88
C MET A 956 -15.29 -12.29 -0.47
N ILE A 957 -14.51 -13.29 -0.90
CA ILE A 957 -14.79 -14.71 -0.59
C ILE A 957 -14.72 -14.96 0.90
N LEU A 958 -13.68 -14.48 1.58
CA LEU A 958 -13.52 -14.68 3.02
C LEU A 958 -14.67 -14.05 3.80
N GLN A 959 -15.13 -12.86 3.40
CA GLN A 959 -16.24 -12.16 4.04
C GLN A 959 -17.58 -12.86 3.83
N LEU A 960 -17.84 -13.36 2.62
CA LEU A 960 -19.17 -13.84 2.23
C LEU A 960 -19.35 -15.37 2.33
N SER A 961 -18.28 -16.14 2.51
CA SER A 961 -18.31 -17.62 2.51
C SER A 961 -19.19 -18.27 3.59
N HIS A 962 -19.73 -17.52 4.54
CA HIS A 962 -20.64 -18.03 5.57
C HIS A 962 -22.12 -18.05 5.14
N HIS A 963 -22.49 -17.36 4.06
CA HIS A 963 -23.88 -17.30 3.58
C HIS A 963 -24.30 -18.58 2.85
N PRO A 964 -25.30 -19.34 3.33
CA PRO A 964 -25.76 -20.56 2.65
C PRO A 964 -26.35 -20.29 1.26
N SER A 965 -26.97 -19.13 1.05
CA SER A 965 -27.54 -18.73 -0.25
C SER A 965 -26.52 -18.63 -1.37
N ILE A 966 -25.29 -18.19 -1.07
CA ILE A 966 -24.23 -18.12 -2.08
C ILE A 966 -23.84 -19.55 -2.43
N VAL A 967 -24.08 -19.96 -3.66
CA VAL A 967 -23.78 -21.31 -4.17
C VAL A 967 -22.69 -21.32 -5.24
N MET A 968 -22.35 -20.13 -5.75
CA MET A 968 -21.43 -19.97 -6.86
C MET A 968 -20.65 -18.65 -6.76
N TRP A 969 -19.36 -18.72 -7.05
CA TRP A 969 -18.50 -17.57 -7.29
C TRP A 969 -18.36 -17.35 -8.80
N VAL A 970 -18.63 -16.14 -9.27
CA VAL A 970 -18.41 -15.74 -10.67
C VAL A 970 -17.20 -14.82 -10.72
N LEU A 971 -16.14 -15.23 -11.40
CA LEU A 971 -14.85 -14.56 -11.35
C LEU A 971 -14.74 -13.44 -12.40
N HIS A 972 -15.01 -13.74 -13.66
CA HIS A 972 -14.99 -12.76 -14.75
C HIS A 972 -16.36 -12.67 -15.44
N ASN A 973 -16.68 -11.48 -15.94
CA ASN A 973 -17.86 -11.22 -16.75
C ASN A 973 -17.41 -10.68 -18.11
N GLU A 974 -17.84 -11.32 -19.19
CA GLU A 974 -17.69 -10.82 -20.57
C GLU A 974 -16.26 -10.34 -20.90
N GLY A 975 -15.21 -11.03 -20.47
CA GLY A 975 -13.84 -10.63 -20.78
C GLY A 975 -13.40 -9.25 -20.24
N TRP A 976 -14.19 -8.60 -19.36
CA TRP A 976 -13.92 -7.25 -18.86
C TRP A 976 -12.73 -7.23 -17.89
N GLY A 977 -11.53 -7.01 -18.45
CA GLY A 977 -10.28 -7.08 -17.70
C GLY A 977 -9.95 -8.49 -17.25
N GLN A 978 -10.38 -9.51 -18.01
CA GLN A 978 -10.10 -10.92 -17.76
C GLN A 978 -8.61 -11.22 -17.91
N PHE A 979 -8.05 -11.92 -16.93
CA PHE A 979 -6.62 -12.25 -16.89
C PHE A 979 -6.39 -13.45 -15.96
N ASP A 980 -5.45 -14.33 -16.34
CA ASP A 980 -4.89 -15.34 -15.43
C ASP A 980 -5.96 -16.20 -14.75
N THR A 981 -7.03 -16.53 -15.51
CA THR A 981 -8.25 -17.13 -14.99
C THR A 981 -8.00 -18.48 -14.32
N HIS A 982 -7.04 -19.28 -14.82
CA HIS A 982 -6.66 -20.54 -14.19
C HIS A 982 -6.10 -20.34 -12.78
N ARG A 983 -5.16 -19.41 -12.58
CA ARG A 983 -4.57 -19.18 -11.25
C ARG A 983 -5.61 -18.65 -10.29
N LEU A 984 -6.42 -17.69 -10.72
CA LEU A 984 -7.47 -17.09 -9.89
C LEU A 984 -8.51 -18.14 -9.48
N THR A 985 -8.94 -18.99 -10.41
CA THR A 985 -9.83 -20.13 -10.12
C THR A 985 -9.25 -21.08 -9.06
N GLN A 986 -7.95 -21.37 -9.11
CA GLN A 986 -7.29 -22.19 -8.08
C GLN A 986 -7.23 -21.50 -6.72
N ILE A 987 -7.08 -20.17 -6.68
CA ILE A 987 -7.16 -19.39 -5.43
C ILE A 987 -8.55 -19.49 -4.83
N ILE A 988 -9.60 -19.29 -5.63
CA ILE A 988 -10.99 -19.43 -5.17
C ILE A 988 -11.21 -20.82 -4.59
N ARG A 989 -10.81 -21.87 -5.31
CA ARG A 989 -10.95 -23.27 -4.87
C ARG A 989 -10.21 -23.54 -3.54
N GLY A 990 -9.03 -22.94 -3.37
CA GLY A 990 -8.23 -23.08 -2.14
C GLY A 990 -8.84 -22.36 -0.93
N LEU A 991 -9.53 -21.24 -1.15
CA LEU A 991 -10.22 -20.49 -0.09
C LEU A 991 -11.56 -21.12 0.31
N ASP A 992 -12.32 -21.56 -0.69
CA ASP A 992 -13.67 -22.09 -0.54
C ASP A 992 -13.97 -23.20 -1.56
N ALA A 993 -13.80 -24.44 -1.12
CA ALA A 993 -14.13 -25.63 -1.92
C ALA A 993 -15.61 -26.04 -1.84
N ALA A 994 -16.43 -25.36 -1.01
CA ALA A 994 -17.83 -25.75 -0.75
C ALA A 994 -18.84 -25.10 -1.72
N ARG A 995 -18.36 -24.44 -2.77
CA ARG A 995 -19.15 -23.71 -3.78
C ARG A 995 -18.62 -23.95 -5.18
N LEU A 996 -19.50 -23.74 -6.17
CA LEU A 996 -19.14 -23.80 -7.59
C LEU A 996 -18.39 -22.55 -8.02
N ILE A 997 -17.60 -22.69 -9.08
CA ILE A 997 -16.84 -21.59 -9.69
C ILE A 997 -17.24 -21.45 -11.15
N ASN A 998 -17.86 -20.33 -11.49
CA ASN A 998 -17.99 -19.84 -12.85
C ASN A 998 -16.79 -18.94 -13.14
N SER A 999 -15.79 -19.47 -13.84
CA SER A 999 -14.50 -18.79 -14.03
C SER A 999 -14.62 -17.60 -15.01
N SER A 1000 -15.44 -17.79 -16.05
CA SER A 1000 -15.73 -16.78 -17.07
C SER A 1000 -17.21 -16.87 -17.45
N SER A 1001 -18.00 -15.92 -16.94
CA SER A 1001 -19.40 -15.77 -17.35
C SER A 1001 -19.46 -15.10 -18.71
N GLY A 1002 -19.75 -15.92 -19.73
CA GLY A 1002 -19.78 -15.50 -21.13
C GLY A 1002 -18.40 -15.19 -21.71
N TRP A 1003 -18.36 -15.18 -23.04
CA TRP A 1003 -17.18 -14.81 -23.87
C TRP A 1003 -16.03 -15.81 -23.72
N LEU A 1004 -14.78 -15.36 -23.53
CA LEU A 1004 -13.60 -16.22 -23.60
C LEU A 1004 -13.54 -17.23 -22.43
N ASP A 1005 -13.89 -18.48 -22.70
CA ASP A 1005 -13.69 -19.61 -21.79
C ASP A 1005 -12.32 -20.25 -22.01
N VAL A 1006 -11.51 -20.31 -20.94
CA VAL A 1006 -10.18 -20.94 -20.97
C VAL A 1006 -10.20 -22.37 -20.39
N GLY A 1007 -11.38 -22.96 -20.16
CA GLY A 1007 -11.50 -24.31 -19.63
C GLY A 1007 -11.22 -24.42 -18.13
N ALA A 1008 -11.48 -23.35 -17.37
CA ALA A 1008 -11.33 -23.31 -15.92
C ALA A 1008 -12.70 -23.36 -15.20
N GLY A 1009 -12.72 -23.79 -13.94
CA GLY A 1009 -13.93 -23.79 -13.12
C GLY A 1009 -14.83 -25.01 -13.34
N ASP A 1010 -16.09 -24.88 -12.91
CA ASP A 1010 -17.07 -26.00 -12.90
C ASP A 1010 -18.09 -25.91 -14.03
N LEU A 1011 -18.16 -24.76 -14.71
CA LEU A 1011 -19.21 -24.42 -15.66
C LEU A 1011 -18.66 -24.00 -17.02
N ILE A 1012 -19.50 -24.19 -18.05
CA ILE A 1012 -19.41 -23.47 -19.32
C ILE A 1012 -20.59 -22.50 -19.37
N ASP A 1013 -20.28 -21.23 -19.56
CA ASP A 1013 -21.25 -20.15 -19.59
C ASP A 1013 -21.27 -19.46 -20.97
N LYS A 1014 -22.48 -19.13 -21.44
CA LYS A 1014 -22.70 -18.33 -22.63
C LYS A 1014 -23.73 -17.23 -22.35
N HIS A 1015 -23.48 -16.03 -22.88
CA HIS A 1015 -24.47 -14.97 -22.96
C HIS A 1015 -25.15 -14.98 -24.34
N ASP A 1016 -26.48 -15.01 -24.39
CA ASP A 1016 -27.23 -15.06 -25.64
C ASP A 1016 -28.56 -14.29 -25.54
N TYR A 1017 -28.60 -13.12 -26.17
CA TYR A 1017 -29.77 -12.22 -26.17
C TYR A 1017 -30.61 -12.31 -27.44
N THR A 1018 -30.44 -13.35 -28.24
CA THR A 1018 -31.33 -13.59 -29.38
C THR A 1018 -32.75 -13.93 -28.90
N SER A 1019 -33.75 -13.78 -29.77
CA SER A 1019 -35.15 -14.07 -29.40
C SER A 1019 -35.42 -15.53 -29.03
N GLU A 1020 -34.53 -16.43 -29.46
CA GLU A 1020 -34.50 -17.85 -29.15
C GLU A 1020 -33.02 -18.17 -28.87
N PRO A 1021 -32.58 -18.07 -27.59
CA PRO A 1021 -31.18 -18.32 -27.25
C PRO A 1021 -30.75 -19.71 -27.69
N LEU A 1022 -29.44 -19.95 -27.77
CA LEU A 1022 -28.87 -21.27 -28.05
C LEU A 1022 -27.96 -21.72 -26.90
N PRO A 1023 -27.91 -23.03 -26.59
CA PRO A 1023 -27.08 -23.54 -25.51
C PRO A 1023 -25.59 -23.30 -25.80
N PRO A 1024 -24.74 -23.25 -24.75
CA PRO A 1024 -23.29 -23.32 -24.93
C PRO A 1024 -22.87 -24.65 -25.56
N GLU A 1025 -21.70 -24.66 -26.19
CA GLU A 1025 -21.09 -25.89 -26.71
C GLU A 1025 -20.55 -26.74 -25.55
N ALA A 1026 -20.90 -28.03 -25.54
CA ALA A 1026 -20.58 -28.92 -24.44
C ALA A 1026 -19.17 -29.53 -24.57
N ASP A 1027 -18.41 -29.55 -23.47
CA ASP A 1027 -17.13 -30.26 -23.37
C ASP A 1027 -17.24 -31.67 -22.73
N GLY A 1028 -18.45 -32.03 -22.28
CA GLY A 1028 -18.75 -33.28 -21.57
C GLY A 1028 -18.20 -33.39 -20.14
N GLN A 1029 -17.57 -32.34 -19.58
CA GLN A 1029 -16.93 -32.35 -18.25
C GLN A 1029 -17.55 -31.33 -17.27
N ARG A 1030 -18.04 -30.19 -17.76
CA ARG A 1030 -18.57 -29.09 -16.93
C ARG A 1030 -20.08 -28.92 -17.09
N ALA A 1031 -20.76 -28.35 -16.10
CA ALA A 1031 -22.20 -28.08 -16.22
C ALA A 1031 -22.45 -26.87 -17.15
N LEU A 1032 -23.53 -26.93 -17.93
CA LEU A 1032 -23.85 -25.90 -18.92
C LEU A 1032 -24.80 -24.86 -18.31
N VAL A 1033 -24.50 -23.57 -18.50
CA VAL A 1033 -25.37 -22.46 -18.08
C VAL A 1033 -25.46 -21.38 -19.14
N ILE A 1034 -26.56 -20.61 -19.10
CA ILE A 1034 -26.69 -19.35 -19.84
C ILE A 1034 -26.68 -18.21 -18.83
N GLY A 1035 -25.51 -17.62 -18.62
CA GLY A 1035 -25.25 -16.63 -17.58
C GLY A 1035 -25.95 -15.30 -17.81
N GLU A 1036 -26.40 -15.03 -19.05
CA GLU A 1036 -27.31 -13.95 -19.41
C GLU A 1036 -28.15 -14.30 -20.65
N TYR A 1037 -29.47 -14.13 -20.56
CA TYR A 1037 -30.39 -14.22 -21.71
C TYR A 1037 -31.52 -13.20 -21.64
N GLY A 1038 -32.24 -13.08 -22.75
CA GLY A 1038 -33.38 -12.17 -22.86
C GLY A 1038 -32.94 -10.79 -23.31
N GLY A 1039 -32.93 -9.81 -22.39
CA GLY A 1039 -32.66 -8.42 -22.74
C GLY A 1039 -33.86 -7.74 -23.42
N VAL A 1040 -35.05 -7.95 -22.84
CA VAL A 1040 -36.32 -7.41 -23.35
C VAL A 1040 -36.45 -5.96 -22.91
N GLY A 1041 -35.94 -5.05 -23.74
CA GLY A 1041 -35.99 -3.61 -23.54
C GLY A 1041 -37.38 -3.05 -23.81
N TRP A 1042 -38.07 -2.60 -22.76
CA TRP A 1042 -39.35 -1.89 -22.91
C TRP A 1042 -39.31 -0.58 -22.08
N PRO A 1043 -39.03 0.57 -22.72
CA PRO A 1043 -39.03 1.86 -22.03
C PRO A 1043 -40.45 2.27 -21.62
N VAL A 1044 -40.69 2.44 -20.31
CA VAL A 1044 -41.99 2.86 -19.77
C VAL A 1044 -41.98 4.35 -19.46
N ALA A 1045 -42.80 5.13 -20.17
CA ALA A 1045 -42.87 6.58 -19.99
C ALA A 1045 -43.20 6.97 -18.55
N GLY A 1046 -42.48 7.98 -18.02
CA GLY A 1046 -42.64 8.46 -16.64
C GLY A 1046 -41.82 7.69 -15.59
N HIS A 1047 -41.21 6.55 -15.96
CA HIS A 1047 -40.46 5.68 -15.06
C HIS A 1047 -39.02 5.42 -15.53
N LEU A 1048 -38.50 6.27 -16.41
CA LEU A 1048 -37.13 6.22 -16.93
C LEU A 1048 -36.22 7.12 -16.11
N TRP A 1049 -34.95 6.73 -15.95
CA TRP A 1049 -33.93 7.58 -15.33
C TRP A 1049 -33.73 8.89 -16.10
N ASN A 1050 -33.56 8.79 -17.42
CA ASN A 1050 -33.47 9.93 -18.31
C ASN A 1050 -34.29 9.69 -19.58
N PRO A 1051 -35.45 10.34 -19.74
CA PRO A 1051 -36.28 10.21 -20.94
C PRO A 1051 -35.61 10.74 -22.22
N GLU A 1052 -34.62 11.64 -22.10
CA GLU A 1052 -33.94 12.28 -23.23
C GLU A 1052 -32.75 11.46 -23.76
N MET A 1053 -32.30 10.44 -23.03
CA MET A 1053 -31.22 9.58 -23.46
C MET A 1053 -31.69 8.39 -24.29
N ARG A 1054 -30.74 7.71 -24.94
CA ARG A 1054 -31.02 6.39 -25.54
C ARG A 1054 -31.25 5.36 -24.43
N ASN A 1055 -32.52 5.02 -24.23
CA ASN A 1055 -32.95 3.93 -23.35
C ASN A 1055 -32.72 2.60 -24.10
N TRP A 1056 -31.73 1.86 -23.65
CA TRP A 1056 -31.12 0.74 -24.33
C TRP A 1056 -31.71 -0.61 -23.87
N GLY A 1057 -31.89 -1.52 -24.82
CA GLY A 1057 -32.13 -2.93 -24.56
C GLY A 1057 -31.67 -3.77 -25.74
N TYR A 1058 -31.36 -5.04 -25.50
CA TYR A 1058 -30.87 -5.95 -26.55
C TYR A 1058 -31.94 -6.22 -27.61
N GLN A 1059 -33.21 -6.23 -27.19
CA GLN A 1059 -34.39 -6.27 -28.04
C GLN A 1059 -35.33 -5.14 -27.59
N THR A 1060 -35.62 -4.16 -28.44
CA THR A 1060 -36.46 -3.00 -28.05
C THR A 1060 -37.91 -3.21 -28.48
N PHE A 1061 -38.84 -3.04 -27.54
CA PHE A 1061 -40.29 -3.16 -27.72
C PHE A 1061 -41.00 -1.90 -27.25
N HIS A 1062 -42.21 -1.66 -27.77
CA HIS A 1062 -42.96 -0.44 -27.51
C HIS A 1062 -44.28 -0.67 -26.78
N SER A 1063 -44.61 -1.93 -26.47
CA SER A 1063 -45.81 -2.31 -25.73
C SER A 1063 -45.57 -3.49 -24.79
N SER A 1064 -46.38 -3.58 -23.73
CA SER A 1064 -46.37 -4.69 -22.79
C SER A 1064 -46.58 -6.04 -23.49
N ALA A 1065 -47.50 -6.10 -24.46
CA ALA A 1065 -47.83 -7.34 -25.16
C ALA A 1065 -46.65 -7.90 -25.98
N GLU A 1066 -45.93 -7.03 -26.69
CA GLU A 1066 -44.73 -7.43 -27.44
C GLU A 1066 -43.62 -7.90 -26.51
N ALA A 1067 -43.38 -7.16 -25.42
CA ALA A 1067 -42.38 -7.52 -24.41
C ALA A 1067 -42.72 -8.86 -23.73
N GLN A 1068 -43.98 -9.10 -23.41
CA GLN A 1068 -44.47 -10.38 -22.87
C GLN A 1068 -44.23 -11.53 -23.84
N GLN A 1069 -44.52 -11.33 -25.13
CA GLN A 1069 -44.29 -12.36 -26.14
C GLN A 1069 -42.81 -12.69 -26.29
N ALA A 1070 -41.93 -11.68 -26.23
CA ALA A 1070 -40.49 -11.87 -26.27
C ALA A 1070 -39.98 -12.65 -25.04
N TYR A 1071 -40.48 -12.32 -23.84
CA TYR A 1071 -40.17 -13.04 -22.61
C TYR A 1071 -40.59 -14.51 -22.69
N ILE A 1072 -41.83 -14.78 -23.12
CA ILE A 1072 -42.34 -16.15 -23.31
C ILE A 1072 -41.42 -16.92 -24.25
N LYS A 1073 -41.08 -16.33 -25.40
CA LYS A 1073 -40.28 -16.98 -26.44
C LYS A 1073 -38.90 -17.37 -25.91
N ALA A 1074 -38.18 -16.42 -25.31
CA ALA A 1074 -36.83 -16.66 -24.79
C ALA A 1074 -36.82 -17.67 -23.64
N THR A 1075 -37.74 -17.54 -22.68
CA THR A 1075 -37.81 -18.43 -21.51
C THR A 1075 -38.24 -19.84 -21.90
N THR A 1076 -39.16 -19.99 -22.85
CA THR A 1076 -39.56 -21.32 -23.36
C THR A 1076 -38.37 -22.04 -24.00
N ALA A 1077 -37.54 -21.33 -24.77
CA ALA A 1077 -36.35 -21.93 -25.38
C ALA A 1077 -35.36 -22.43 -24.31
N VAL A 1078 -35.11 -21.64 -23.26
CA VAL A 1078 -34.26 -22.04 -22.12
C VAL A 1078 -34.80 -23.29 -21.41
N LEU A 1079 -36.10 -23.33 -21.12
CA LEU A 1079 -36.74 -24.48 -20.46
C LEU A 1079 -36.70 -25.74 -21.36
N GLN A 1080 -36.77 -25.59 -22.68
CA GLN A 1080 -36.57 -26.70 -23.61
C GLN A 1080 -35.11 -27.21 -23.60
N MET A 1081 -34.12 -26.32 -23.50
CA MET A 1081 -32.71 -26.71 -23.40
C MET A 1081 -32.38 -27.43 -22.10
N ARG A 1082 -33.05 -27.10 -21.00
CA ARG A 1082 -32.95 -27.83 -19.74
C ARG A 1082 -33.19 -29.33 -19.97
N GLU A 1083 -34.29 -29.65 -20.66
CA GLU A 1083 -34.67 -31.05 -20.95
C GLU A 1083 -33.83 -31.67 -22.07
N ALA A 1084 -33.53 -30.92 -23.13
CA ALA A 1084 -32.90 -31.45 -24.35
C ALA A 1084 -31.36 -31.51 -24.30
N ASN A 1085 -30.73 -30.56 -23.61
CA ASN A 1085 -29.27 -30.36 -23.60
C ASN A 1085 -28.65 -30.54 -22.20
N GLY A 1086 -29.45 -30.70 -21.15
CA GLY A 1086 -28.96 -30.76 -19.76
C GLY A 1086 -28.51 -29.39 -19.23
N LEU A 1087 -29.10 -28.29 -19.74
CA LEU A 1087 -28.83 -26.95 -19.24
C LEU A 1087 -29.16 -26.89 -17.74
N SER A 1088 -28.22 -26.43 -16.92
CA SER A 1088 -28.33 -26.45 -15.46
C SER A 1088 -28.75 -25.12 -14.85
N GLY A 1089 -28.63 -24.02 -15.59
CA GLY A 1089 -29.07 -22.71 -15.12
C GLY A 1089 -29.17 -21.68 -16.23
N ALA A 1090 -30.00 -20.66 -15.98
CA ALA A 1090 -30.18 -19.52 -16.87
C ALA A 1090 -30.56 -18.26 -16.07
N ILE A 1091 -29.93 -17.14 -16.43
CA ILE A 1091 -30.11 -15.86 -15.75
C ILE A 1091 -30.71 -14.84 -16.71
N TYR A 1092 -31.94 -14.42 -16.43
CA TYR A 1092 -32.65 -13.43 -17.23
C TYR A 1092 -32.12 -12.01 -16.96
N THR A 1093 -31.79 -11.27 -18.01
CA THR A 1093 -31.40 -9.85 -17.92
C THR A 1093 -32.65 -8.99 -18.05
N GLN A 1094 -33.15 -8.33 -16.99
CA GLN A 1094 -32.62 -8.23 -15.60
C GLN A 1094 -33.74 -7.96 -14.56
N THR A 1095 -33.43 -7.90 -13.25
CA THR A 1095 -34.43 -7.68 -12.17
C THR A 1095 -35.22 -6.37 -12.35
N SER A 1096 -34.52 -5.28 -12.60
CA SER A 1096 -35.07 -3.91 -12.68
C SER A 1096 -34.35 -3.11 -13.75
N ASP A 1097 -35.02 -2.11 -14.32
CA ASP A 1097 -34.36 -1.16 -15.21
C ASP A 1097 -33.28 -0.40 -14.43
N VAL A 1098 -32.14 -0.12 -15.07
CA VAL A 1098 -30.99 0.56 -14.45
C VAL A 1098 -30.48 1.63 -15.39
N GLU A 1099 -30.76 2.88 -15.05
CA GLU A 1099 -30.33 4.07 -15.81
C GLU A 1099 -30.64 3.96 -17.30
N GLY A 1100 -29.62 3.81 -18.14
CA GLY A 1100 -29.78 3.66 -19.58
C GLY A 1100 -30.25 2.28 -20.03
N GLU A 1101 -30.21 1.26 -19.17
CA GLU A 1101 -30.54 -0.13 -19.50
C GLU A 1101 -31.95 -0.52 -19.02
N VAL A 1102 -32.87 -0.72 -19.95
CA VAL A 1102 -34.32 -0.87 -19.67
C VAL A 1102 -34.85 -2.30 -19.91
N ASN A 1103 -34.02 -3.29 -19.62
CA ASN A 1103 -34.29 -4.73 -19.76
C ASN A 1103 -35.02 -5.34 -18.54
N GLY A 1104 -35.36 -4.55 -17.53
CA GLY A 1104 -35.86 -4.96 -16.23
C GLY A 1104 -37.28 -5.54 -16.21
N LEU A 1105 -37.54 -6.42 -15.26
CA LEU A 1105 -38.90 -6.85 -14.88
C LEU A 1105 -39.66 -5.78 -14.09
N LEU A 1106 -38.93 -4.89 -13.41
CA LEU A 1106 -39.41 -3.71 -12.71
C LEU A 1106 -38.89 -2.44 -13.39
N THR A 1107 -39.61 -1.33 -13.28
CA THR A 1107 -39.11 -0.02 -13.72
C THR A 1107 -37.96 0.48 -12.85
N TYR A 1108 -37.23 1.50 -13.31
CA TYR A 1108 -36.05 2.04 -12.62
C TYR A 1108 -36.37 2.56 -11.21
N ASP A 1109 -37.53 3.15 -11.03
CA ASP A 1109 -38.02 3.64 -9.74
C ASP A 1109 -38.70 2.56 -8.88
N ARG A 1110 -38.81 1.33 -9.39
CA ARG A 1110 -39.51 0.18 -8.77
C ARG A 1110 -41.00 0.45 -8.47
N VAL A 1111 -41.59 1.50 -9.06
CA VAL A 1111 -43.00 1.84 -8.87
C VAL A 1111 -43.91 0.91 -9.67
N LEU A 1112 -43.50 0.54 -10.89
CA LEU A 1112 -44.27 -0.35 -11.74
C LEU A 1112 -43.57 -1.70 -11.93
N LYS A 1113 -44.39 -2.75 -11.86
CA LYS A 1113 -44.03 -4.08 -12.33
C LYS A 1113 -44.31 -4.13 -13.84
N LYS A 1114 -43.27 -4.23 -14.67
CA LYS A 1114 -43.44 -4.38 -16.13
C LYS A 1114 -44.10 -5.71 -16.47
N PHE A 1115 -43.84 -6.73 -15.65
CA PHE A 1115 -44.50 -8.02 -15.69
C PHE A 1115 -45.09 -8.39 -14.33
N ASP A 1116 -46.30 -8.94 -14.33
CA ASP A 1116 -46.93 -9.45 -13.12
C ASP A 1116 -46.23 -10.73 -12.63
N SER A 1117 -46.06 -10.88 -11.32
CA SER A 1117 -45.35 -12.03 -10.74
C SER A 1117 -46.08 -13.35 -10.95
N ASP A 1118 -47.42 -13.38 -10.86
CA ASP A 1118 -48.17 -14.62 -11.09
C ASP A 1118 -48.12 -15.02 -12.57
N TRP A 1119 -48.12 -14.03 -13.46
CA TRP A 1119 -47.91 -14.26 -14.89
C TRP A 1119 -46.52 -14.84 -15.19
N LEU A 1120 -45.45 -14.26 -14.63
CA LEU A 1120 -44.09 -14.77 -14.77
C LEU A 1120 -43.97 -16.20 -14.23
N LYS A 1121 -44.53 -16.44 -13.04
CA LYS A 1121 -44.48 -17.76 -12.39
C LYS A 1121 -45.05 -18.86 -13.29
N ARG A 1122 -46.21 -18.63 -13.91
CA ARG A 1122 -46.82 -19.60 -14.83
C ARG A 1122 -45.91 -19.99 -16.00
N ILE A 1123 -45.06 -19.07 -16.46
CA ILE A 1123 -44.13 -19.31 -17.57
C ILE A 1123 -42.86 -19.98 -17.04
N ASN A 1124 -42.32 -19.47 -15.94
CA ASN A 1124 -41.06 -19.91 -15.35
C ASN A 1124 -41.11 -21.34 -14.81
N THR A 1125 -42.28 -21.79 -14.36
CA THR A 1125 -42.50 -23.18 -13.90
C THR A 1125 -43.16 -24.06 -14.96
N ALA A 1126 -43.31 -23.60 -16.21
CA ALA A 1126 -43.93 -24.38 -17.26
C ALA A 1126 -43.03 -25.56 -17.66
N GLY A 1127 -43.49 -26.79 -17.40
CA GLY A 1127 -42.71 -28.02 -17.63
C GLY A 1127 -42.30 -28.74 -16.34
N ASP A 1128 -42.43 -28.08 -15.18
CA ASP A 1128 -42.32 -28.73 -13.87
C ASP A 1128 -43.68 -29.38 -13.58
N GLY A 1129 -43.83 -30.66 -13.91
CA GLY A 1129 -45.13 -31.37 -13.96
C GLY A 1129 -46.09 -31.06 -12.80
N SER A 1130 -47.07 -30.18 -13.08
CA SER A 1130 -48.33 -30.01 -12.35
C SER A 1130 -49.48 -29.94 -13.34
#